data_AF-A0AAW9YAB3-F1
#
_entry.id   AF-A0AAW9YAB3-F1
#
_cell.length_a   1.000
_cell.length_b   1.000
_cell.length_c   1.000
_cell.angle_alpha   90.00
_cell.angle_beta   90.00
_cell.angle_gamma   90.00
#
_symmetry.space_group_name_H-M   'P 1'
#
loop_
_entity.id
_entity.type
_entity.pdbx_description
1 polymer ?
#
loop_
_entity_poly.entity_id
_entity_poly.type
_entity_poly.pdbx_seq_one_letter_code
_entity_poly.pdbx_strand_id
1 'polypeptide(L)'
;MDSEQPLHLIEQLVPLLREKDFDEIFNRLTQNENTNGRFLLKMELKRKCTPCRRVIDMRNELGALCQVHEFEGVTHFMPAEAVEQFQSQCYLYRDSYTLGVYEALQAWYKLNQGRSESLSLPVSPFSPFDVNAIPFASHYGRQEERMHFSSPMVLRLANGEKLLAKSSDLSLGGIRVSVPYLPDYQTGDHIEVFFTGLERENPLPILHQPISYQILGQEQKEGKFWLRLVKSGEHPAFDEFLRDFIERNRSRYRVSVDYLLSAAIIKGYEQFYLPRMTGMPLYFGRGDTPSLEIALRTENNQHILEYWRDAKNRDMLASLFTAARMPSLLPAKGGLRETLIYSFTHSVRSHLYFFSATREELQQSGLAALFFQVGARRPSWRVYKFSLEACTLSEADLDSQQGESHQLQDMLLRERLGQIGYVGLLQEIGLDHQRSEFHYDSQQPNANALQRFGHDTQAAPFEIETLHYVQLRKEARYVHKTAIVLRHKDRAWIGWTRDISAHGMQIELEEVFEGEKGETVTVALPRLQELAKTMDLQRLPYRLVSLNLSRTVLHLCIEGTAERHIGHQFFSLLIESNQNKLKTTREHKRYRGMARALRNLYTHHLFNSPVYVNKLKAAARPAAVGMAPRPRSLSRLLQACAGQEKQLNLYPLFQGALLKTVLLNPLRTMAREDKPEEEEVYIASLHSQGGAPLFRSHLASSFSSPEAKRRFIELALQQGEFYSVLVGISRTGRPDTSFIAGELDYIAKFAIHKAKQLEEELWSVVGVGELTDTTEATLFRLGIKPPAK
;
A
#
# COMPACT_ATOMS: atom_id res chain seq x y z
N MET A 1 -16.25 -38.79 -41.87
CA MET A 1 -16.61 -37.54 -42.57
C MET A 1 -18.12 -37.59 -42.79
N ASP A 2 -18.78 -36.43 -42.77
CA ASP A 2 -20.21 -36.19 -43.07
C ASP A 2 -21.23 -36.15 -41.92
N SER A 3 -20.89 -35.46 -40.83
CA SER A 3 -21.89 -34.83 -39.94
C SER A 3 -22.07 -33.32 -40.17
N GLU A 4 -21.24 -32.70 -41.01
CA GLU A 4 -21.25 -31.24 -41.27
C GLU A 4 -22.00 -30.85 -42.56
N GLN A 5 -22.14 -31.78 -43.53
CA GLN A 5 -22.85 -31.52 -44.80
C GLN A 5 -24.31 -31.04 -44.64
N PRO A 6 -25.14 -31.57 -43.70
CA PRO A 6 -26.54 -31.16 -43.60
C PRO A 6 -26.71 -29.73 -43.05
N LEU A 7 -25.82 -29.29 -42.15
CA LEU A 7 -25.86 -27.95 -41.54
C LEU A 7 -25.54 -26.85 -42.54
N HIS A 8 -24.50 -27.07 -43.37
CA HIS A 8 -24.09 -26.11 -44.39
C HIS A 8 -25.17 -25.90 -45.47
N LEU A 9 -25.89 -26.97 -45.86
CA LEU A 9 -27.02 -26.88 -46.77
C LEU A 9 -28.20 -26.09 -46.18
N ILE A 10 -28.48 -26.23 -44.88
CA ILE A 10 -29.53 -25.45 -44.19
C ILE A 10 -29.17 -23.96 -44.17
N GLU A 11 -27.92 -23.62 -43.87
CA GLU A 11 -27.45 -22.23 -43.87
C GLU A 11 -27.53 -21.57 -45.25
N GLN A 12 -27.37 -22.34 -46.34
CA GLN A 12 -27.57 -21.86 -47.71
C GLN A 12 -29.06 -21.72 -48.10
N LEU A 13 -29.94 -22.56 -47.53
CA LEU A 13 -31.36 -22.57 -47.84
C LEU A 13 -32.14 -21.49 -47.08
N VAL A 14 -31.72 -21.12 -45.87
CA VAL A 14 -32.41 -20.11 -45.03
C VAL A 14 -32.58 -18.75 -45.73
N PRO A 15 -31.55 -18.16 -46.38
CA PRO A 15 -31.70 -16.89 -47.10
C PRO A 15 -32.67 -16.96 -48.30
N LEU A 16 -32.88 -18.15 -48.86
CA LEU A 16 -33.71 -18.37 -50.04
C LEU A 16 -35.18 -18.62 -49.68
N LEU A 17 -35.54 -18.70 -48.39
CA LEU A 17 -36.92 -18.94 -47.92
C LEU A 17 -37.95 -17.89 -48.36
N ARG A 18 -37.50 -16.71 -48.80
CA ARG A 18 -38.35 -15.63 -49.31
C ARG A 18 -38.64 -15.73 -50.81
N GLU A 19 -37.87 -16.53 -51.54
CA GLU A 19 -38.04 -16.68 -52.98
C GLU A 19 -39.34 -17.44 -53.30
N LYS A 20 -40.05 -16.99 -54.34
CA LYS A 20 -41.32 -17.62 -54.75
C LYS A 20 -41.12 -19.04 -55.27
N ASP A 21 -39.93 -19.34 -55.77
CA ASP A 21 -39.56 -20.63 -56.36
C ASP A 21 -38.72 -21.49 -55.39
N PHE A 22 -38.87 -21.27 -54.07
CA PHE A 22 -38.09 -21.98 -53.05
C PHE A 22 -38.16 -23.51 -53.18
N ASP A 23 -39.32 -24.07 -53.53
CA ASP A 23 -39.48 -25.52 -53.70
C ASP A 23 -38.63 -26.07 -54.86
N GLU A 24 -38.49 -25.32 -55.97
CA GLU A 24 -37.62 -25.69 -57.09
C GLU A 24 -36.14 -25.55 -56.72
N ILE A 25 -35.80 -24.48 -56.01
CA ILE A 25 -34.44 -24.22 -55.50
C ILE A 25 -34.01 -25.29 -54.50
N PHE A 26 -34.90 -25.68 -53.58
CA PHE A 26 -34.68 -26.75 -52.61
C PHE A 26 -34.42 -28.07 -53.32
N ASN A 27 -35.24 -28.41 -54.32
CA ASN A 27 -35.04 -29.62 -55.11
C ASN A 27 -33.73 -29.62 -55.89
N ARG A 28 -33.28 -28.46 -56.39
CA ARG A 28 -32.00 -28.30 -57.10
C ARG A 28 -30.78 -28.43 -56.18
N LEU A 29 -30.80 -27.77 -55.01
CA LEU A 29 -29.69 -27.79 -54.06
C LEU A 29 -29.55 -29.12 -53.33
N THR A 30 -30.62 -29.90 -53.25
CA THR A 30 -30.62 -31.22 -52.60
C THR A 30 -30.57 -32.40 -53.60
N GLN A 31 -30.22 -32.16 -54.88
CA GLN A 31 -30.19 -33.20 -55.92
C GLN A 31 -29.33 -34.41 -55.54
N ASN A 32 -28.21 -34.17 -54.86
CA ASN A 32 -27.24 -35.19 -54.47
C ASN A 32 -27.57 -35.87 -53.12
N GLU A 33 -28.62 -35.43 -52.42
CA GLU A 33 -29.06 -36.00 -51.15
C GLU A 33 -30.02 -37.18 -51.35
N ASN A 34 -29.90 -38.21 -50.50
CA ASN A 34 -30.83 -39.34 -50.50
C ASN A 34 -32.21 -38.95 -49.92
N THR A 35 -33.22 -39.79 -50.13
CA THR A 35 -34.61 -39.51 -49.72
C THR A 35 -34.75 -39.19 -48.22
N ASN A 36 -33.96 -39.85 -47.37
CA ASN A 36 -33.95 -39.60 -45.93
C ASN A 36 -33.27 -38.26 -45.59
N GLY A 37 -32.18 -37.90 -46.26
CA GLY A 37 -31.47 -36.63 -46.10
C GLY A 37 -32.33 -35.43 -46.46
N ARG A 38 -33.04 -35.49 -47.60
CA ARG A 38 -34.01 -34.45 -47.99
C ARG A 38 -35.15 -34.29 -46.98
N PHE A 39 -35.64 -35.40 -46.43
CA PHE A 39 -36.68 -35.36 -45.41
C PHE A 39 -36.18 -34.68 -44.12
N LEU A 40 -34.98 -35.02 -43.65
CA LEU A 40 -34.37 -34.40 -42.47
C LEU A 40 -34.12 -32.89 -42.67
N LEU A 41 -33.61 -32.48 -43.84
CA LEU A 41 -33.43 -31.06 -44.19
C LEU A 41 -34.76 -30.29 -44.16
N LYS A 42 -35.83 -30.89 -44.72
CA LYS A 42 -37.17 -30.29 -44.72
C LYS A 42 -37.75 -30.19 -43.30
N MET A 43 -37.54 -31.21 -42.46
CA MET A 43 -37.94 -31.19 -41.06
C MET A 43 -37.21 -30.12 -40.25
N GLU A 44 -35.90 -29.97 -40.47
CA GLU A 44 -35.08 -29.00 -39.75
C GLU A 44 -35.37 -27.56 -40.19
N LEU A 45 -35.61 -27.30 -41.48
CA LEU A 45 -36.10 -26.00 -41.96
C LEU A 45 -37.47 -25.65 -41.37
N LYS A 46 -38.38 -26.63 -41.30
CA LYS A 46 -39.70 -26.45 -40.67
C LYS A 46 -39.57 -26.16 -39.18
N ARG A 47 -38.64 -26.83 -38.49
CA ARG A 47 -38.32 -26.57 -37.07
C ARG A 47 -37.82 -25.14 -36.89
N LYS A 48 -36.84 -24.70 -37.68
CA LYS A 48 -36.26 -23.36 -37.59
C LYS A 48 -37.27 -22.25 -37.92
N CYS A 49 -38.23 -22.50 -38.81
CA CYS A 49 -39.32 -21.56 -39.10
C CYS A 49 -40.47 -21.56 -38.07
N THR A 50 -40.40 -22.37 -37.01
CA THR A 50 -41.45 -22.40 -36.00
C THR A 50 -41.44 -21.09 -35.19
N PRO A 51 -42.59 -20.42 -34.96
CA PRO A 51 -42.65 -19.19 -34.18
C PRO A 51 -42.07 -19.36 -32.76
N CYS A 52 -41.31 -18.37 -32.29
CA CYS A 52 -40.70 -18.37 -30.97
C CYS A 52 -41.31 -17.26 -30.11
N ARG A 53 -41.45 -17.51 -28.80
CA ARG A 53 -41.93 -16.52 -27.81
C ARG A 53 -40.96 -16.33 -26.64
N ARG A 54 -39.74 -16.87 -26.78
CA ARG A 54 -38.75 -16.81 -25.70
C ARG A 54 -38.17 -15.41 -25.61
N VAL A 55 -38.16 -14.85 -24.41
CA VAL A 55 -37.49 -13.58 -24.13
C VAL A 55 -35.98 -13.78 -24.26
N ILE A 56 -35.31 -12.79 -24.85
CA ILE A 56 -33.85 -12.73 -24.95
C ILE A 56 -33.41 -11.63 -23.99
N ASP A 57 -32.71 -12.02 -22.93
CA ASP A 57 -32.23 -11.11 -21.89
C ASP A 57 -30.72 -11.27 -21.72
N MET A 58 -29.98 -10.26 -22.18
CA MET A 58 -28.51 -10.23 -22.15
C MET A 58 -27.97 -9.33 -21.02
N ARG A 59 -28.82 -8.89 -20.08
CA ARG A 59 -28.44 -7.93 -19.01
C ARG A 59 -27.45 -8.49 -17.99
N ASN A 60 -27.35 -9.81 -17.85
CA ASN A 60 -26.46 -10.45 -16.87
C ASN A 60 -24.98 -10.10 -17.09
N GLU A 61 -24.56 -9.85 -18.33
CA GLU A 61 -23.17 -9.52 -18.69
C GLU A 61 -23.03 -8.19 -19.43
N LEU A 62 -24.04 -7.77 -20.20
CA LEU A 62 -24.01 -6.56 -21.05
C LEU A 62 -24.98 -5.47 -20.55
N GLY A 63 -25.34 -5.48 -19.26
CA GLY A 63 -26.43 -4.69 -18.69
C GLY A 63 -26.43 -3.19 -19.00
N ALA A 64 -25.25 -2.55 -19.09
CA ALA A 64 -25.14 -1.13 -19.40
C ALA A 64 -25.34 -0.80 -20.91
N LEU A 65 -25.21 -1.79 -21.79
CA LEU A 65 -25.32 -1.64 -23.24
C LEU A 65 -26.68 -2.14 -23.77
N CYS A 66 -27.42 -2.90 -22.97
CA CYS A 66 -28.71 -3.44 -23.34
C CYS A 66 -29.78 -2.35 -23.44
N GLN A 67 -30.44 -2.30 -24.60
CA GLN A 67 -31.64 -1.51 -24.82
C GLN A 67 -32.87 -2.41 -24.82
N VAL A 68 -34.02 -1.81 -24.57
CA VAL A 68 -35.32 -2.49 -24.65
C VAL A 68 -35.74 -2.55 -26.12
N HIS A 69 -35.93 -3.75 -26.64
CA HIS A 69 -36.43 -3.98 -28.00
C HIS A 69 -37.71 -4.81 -27.95
N GLU A 70 -38.82 -4.23 -28.38
CA GLU A 70 -40.12 -4.90 -28.43
C GLU A 70 -40.40 -5.39 -29.85
N PHE A 71 -40.72 -6.68 -30.00
CA PHE A 71 -41.04 -7.30 -31.29
C PHE A 71 -42.16 -8.35 -31.11
N GLU A 72 -43.21 -8.28 -31.93
CA GLU A 72 -44.40 -9.16 -31.86
C GLU A 72 -44.99 -9.35 -30.43
N GLY A 73 -44.96 -8.28 -29.61
CA GLY A 73 -45.48 -8.28 -28.24
C GLY A 73 -44.57 -8.96 -27.19
N VAL A 74 -43.33 -9.29 -27.56
CA VAL A 74 -42.29 -9.78 -26.64
C VAL A 74 -41.24 -8.71 -26.43
N THR A 75 -40.93 -8.41 -25.16
CA THR A 75 -39.90 -7.43 -24.79
C THR A 75 -38.56 -8.13 -24.59
N HIS A 76 -37.57 -7.76 -25.39
CA HIS A 76 -36.20 -8.25 -25.31
C HIS A 76 -35.25 -7.20 -24.72
N PHE A 77 -34.17 -7.66 -24.08
CA PHE A 77 -33.12 -6.80 -23.54
C PHE A 77 -31.78 -7.20 -24.15
N MET A 78 -31.32 -6.44 -25.13
CA MET A 78 -30.12 -6.77 -25.92
C MET A 78 -29.41 -5.50 -26.41
N PRO A 79 -28.08 -5.53 -26.65
CA PRO A 79 -27.34 -4.37 -27.15
C PRO A 79 -27.71 -4.04 -28.60
N ALA A 80 -27.36 -2.83 -29.07
CA ALA A 80 -27.70 -2.34 -30.41
C ALA A 80 -27.29 -3.31 -31.54
N GLU A 81 -26.09 -3.87 -31.48
CA GLU A 81 -25.59 -4.83 -32.48
C GLU A 81 -26.37 -6.15 -32.48
N ALA A 82 -26.81 -6.60 -31.30
CA ALA A 82 -27.67 -7.77 -31.20
C ALA A 82 -29.07 -7.49 -31.75
N VAL A 83 -29.58 -6.25 -31.61
CA VAL A 83 -30.83 -5.82 -32.25
C VAL A 83 -30.69 -5.81 -33.77
N GLU A 84 -29.58 -5.32 -34.33
CA GLU A 84 -29.33 -5.37 -35.77
C GLU A 84 -29.28 -6.82 -36.28
N GLN A 85 -28.56 -7.70 -35.56
CA GLN A 85 -28.51 -9.11 -35.89
C GLN A 85 -29.90 -9.77 -35.77
N PHE A 86 -30.69 -9.42 -34.76
CA PHE A 86 -32.07 -9.89 -34.58
C PHE A 86 -32.93 -9.53 -35.79
N GLN A 87 -32.90 -8.26 -36.21
CA GLN A 87 -33.67 -7.76 -37.35
C GLN A 87 -33.25 -8.42 -38.66
N SER A 88 -31.94 -8.57 -38.88
CA SER A 88 -31.39 -9.28 -40.04
C SER A 88 -31.88 -10.73 -40.10
N GLN A 89 -31.87 -11.44 -38.97
CA GLN A 89 -32.35 -12.82 -38.92
C GLN A 89 -33.87 -12.90 -39.10
N CYS A 90 -34.66 -12.04 -38.44
CA CYS A 90 -36.11 -11.97 -38.67
C CYS A 90 -36.43 -11.74 -40.15
N TYR A 91 -35.68 -10.88 -40.83
CA TYR A 91 -35.83 -10.66 -42.26
C TYR A 91 -35.65 -11.96 -43.07
N LEU A 92 -34.65 -12.79 -42.77
CA LEU A 92 -34.46 -14.07 -43.48
C LEU A 92 -35.64 -15.04 -43.24
N TYR A 93 -36.23 -15.01 -42.04
CA TYR A 93 -37.38 -15.84 -41.66
C TYR A 93 -38.74 -15.16 -41.90
N ARG A 94 -38.87 -14.41 -43.00
CA ARG A 94 -40.13 -13.76 -43.44
C ARG A 94 -40.70 -12.77 -42.42
N ASP A 95 -39.82 -11.97 -41.83
CA ASP A 95 -40.13 -10.88 -40.91
C ASP A 95 -40.83 -11.35 -39.61
N SER A 96 -40.64 -12.61 -39.21
CA SER A 96 -41.23 -13.20 -38.00
C SER A 96 -40.17 -13.68 -37.01
N TYR A 97 -40.50 -13.66 -35.71
CA TYR A 97 -39.61 -14.20 -34.69
C TYR A 97 -39.74 -15.73 -34.60
N THR A 98 -38.70 -16.45 -35.04
CA THR A 98 -38.70 -17.92 -35.12
C THR A 98 -37.62 -18.57 -34.25
N LEU A 99 -37.70 -19.90 -34.08
CA LEU A 99 -36.68 -20.67 -33.37
C LEU A 99 -35.29 -20.48 -33.99
N GLY A 100 -35.21 -20.35 -35.33
CA GLY A 100 -33.98 -20.06 -36.05
C GLY A 100 -33.35 -18.73 -35.66
N VAL A 101 -34.16 -17.67 -35.50
CA VAL A 101 -33.71 -16.36 -35.00
C VAL A 101 -33.16 -16.45 -33.58
N TYR A 102 -33.87 -17.17 -32.70
CA TYR A 102 -33.44 -17.36 -31.31
C TYR A 102 -32.10 -18.12 -31.21
N GLU A 103 -31.95 -19.20 -31.97
CA GLU A 103 -30.71 -19.99 -32.00
C GLU A 103 -29.53 -19.19 -32.56
N ALA A 104 -29.76 -18.37 -33.61
CA ALA A 104 -28.75 -17.49 -34.18
C ALA A 104 -28.26 -16.45 -33.16
N LEU A 105 -29.17 -15.85 -32.38
CA LEU A 105 -28.79 -14.93 -31.32
C LEU A 105 -28.12 -15.61 -30.13
N GLN A 106 -28.49 -16.84 -29.79
CA GLN A 106 -27.74 -17.61 -28.78
C GLN A 106 -26.33 -17.95 -29.24
N ALA A 107 -26.15 -18.29 -30.52
CA ALA A 107 -24.84 -18.54 -31.11
C ALA A 107 -23.99 -17.26 -31.13
N TRP A 108 -24.58 -16.13 -31.52
CA TRP A 108 -23.96 -14.80 -31.44
C TRP A 108 -23.54 -14.47 -30.02
N TYR A 109 -24.43 -14.70 -29.03
CA TYR A 109 -24.14 -14.48 -27.62
C TYR A 109 -22.96 -15.34 -27.14
N LYS A 110 -22.92 -16.64 -27.47
CA LYS A 110 -21.80 -17.53 -27.12
C LYS A 110 -20.48 -17.14 -27.79
N LEU A 111 -20.51 -16.69 -29.04
CA LEU A 111 -19.31 -16.26 -29.77
C LEU A 111 -18.74 -14.96 -29.17
N ASN A 112 -19.61 -14.09 -28.68
CA ASN A 112 -19.26 -12.80 -28.09
C ASN A 112 -19.05 -12.83 -26.57
N GLN A 113 -19.38 -13.93 -25.87
CA GLN A 113 -19.02 -14.15 -24.45
C GLN A 113 -17.51 -14.05 -24.20
N GLY A 114 -16.67 -14.31 -25.22
CA GLY A 114 -15.21 -14.12 -25.16
C GLY A 114 -14.70 -12.77 -25.67
N ARG A 115 -15.58 -11.91 -26.20
CA ARG A 115 -15.27 -10.59 -26.81
C ARG A 115 -15.83 -9.41 -26.01
N SER A 116 -16.19 -9.61 -24.74
CA SER A 116 -16.63 -8.53 -23.82
C SER A 116 -15.63 -7.37 -23.66
N GLU A 117 -14.40 -7.47 -24.20
CA GLU A 117 -13.46 -6.35 -24.23
C GLU A 117 -13.65 -5.41 -25.43
N SER A 118 -14.18 -5.86 -26.58
CA SER A 118 -14.16 -5.09 -27.83
C SER A 118 -15.42 -4.27 -28.15
N LEU A 119 -16.48 -4.40 -27.35
CA LEU A 119 -17.71 -3.58 -27.46
C LEU A 119 -17.88 -2.60 -26.29
N SER A 120 -16.75 -2.20 -25.72
CA SER A 120 -16.71 -1.14 -24.72
C SER A 120 -16.92 0.21 -25.42
N LEU A 121 -17.74 1.09 -24.80
CA LEU A 121 -17.58 2.55 -24.92
C LEU A 121 -16.08 2.86 -24.93
N PRO A 122 -15.58 3.82 -25.74
CA PRO A 122 -14.15 4.03 -25.90
C PRO A 122 -13.48 4.01 -24.52
N VAL A 123 -12.71 2.95 -24.25
CA VAL A 123 -12.05 2.76 -22.95
C VAL A 123 -11.23 4.02 -22.78
N SER A 124 -11.57 4.81 -21.75
CA SER A 124 -10.83 6.03 -21.43
C SER A 124 -9.33 5.70 -21.50
N PRO A 125 -8.51 6.48 -22.22
CA PRO A 125 -7.08 6.19 -22.35
C PRO A 125 -6.36 6.14 -20.99
N PHE A 126 -7.03 6.63 -19.93
CA PHE A 126 -6.56 6.63 -18.56
C PHE A 126 -6.85 5.33 -17.81
N SER A 127 -7.84 4.53 -18.24
CA SER A 127 -8.31 3.34 -17.51
C SER A 127 -7.22 2.30 -17.19
N PRO A 128 -6.23 2.04 -18.08
CA PRO A 128 -5.12 1.14 -17.75
C PRO A 128 -4.24 1.59 -16.58
N PHE A 129 -4.36 2.85 -16.15
CA PHE A 129 -3.62 3.45 -15.05
C PHE A 129 -4.47 3.66 -13.79
N ASP A 130 -5.75 3.25 -13.81
CA ASP A 130 -6.60 3.27 -12.62
C ASP A 130 -6.08 2.26 -11.59
N VAL A 131 -5.96 2.71 -10.34
CA VAL A 131 -5.42 1.93 -9.23
C VAL A 131 -6.28 2.13 -7.98
N ASN A 132 -6.28 1.12 -7.12
CA ASN A 132 -7.02 1.16 -5.86
C ASN A 132 -6.37 2.14 -4.87
N ALA A 133 -7.16 3.00 -4.25
CA ALA A 133 -6.73 3.82 -3.14
C ALA A 133 -6.73 3.00 -1.84
N ILE A 134 -5.58 2.89 -1.19
CA ILE A 134 -5.44 2.23 0.12
C ILE A 134 -5.34 3.31 1.20
N PRO A 135 -6.40 3.54 1.98
CA PRO A 135 -6.38 4.54 3.04
C PRO A 135 -5.56 4.05 4.24
N PHE A 136 -4.32 4.51 4.35
CA PHE A 136 -3.45 4.17 5.47
C PHE A 136 -4.07 4.65 6.79
N ALA A 137 -3.81 3.90 7.86
CA ALA A 137 -4.33 4.20 9.20
C ALA A 137 -5.87 4.30 9.32
N SER A 138 -6.66 3.95 8.30
CA SER A 138 -8.13 3.96 8.43
C SER A 138 -8.69 2.67 9.03
N HIS A 139 -7.82 1.71 9.39
CA HIS A 139 -8.20 0.45 10.02
C HIS A 139 -8.33 0.56 11.55
N TYR A 140 -8.14 1.74 12.13
CA TYR A 140 -8.26 1.99 13.57
C TYR A 140 -9.68 2.45 13.99
N GLY A 141 -10.62 2.54 13.04
CA GLY A 141 -11.92 3.20 13.26
C GLY A 141 -13.09 2.32 13.70
N ARG A 142 -12.99 0.97 13.72
CA ARG A 142 -14.15 0.11 14.04
C ARG A 142 -13.76 -1.03 14.98
N GLN A 143 -14.33 -0.99 16.19
CA GLN A 143 -14.04 -1.96 17.25
C GLN A 143 -15.04 -3.13 17.30
N GLU A 144 -16.13 -3.06 16.52
CA GLU A 144 -17.27 -3.97 16.70
C GLU A 144 -17.62 -4.80 15.46
N GLU A 145 -17.84 -6.08 15.71
CA GLU A 145 -18.39 -7.04 14.77
C GLU A 145 -19.83 -6.66 14.36
N ARG A 146 -20.16 -6.82 13.07
CA ARG A 146 -21.48 -6.49 12.54
C ARG A 146 -22.19 -7.72 12.03
N MET A 147 -23.42 -7.93 12.50
CA MET A 147 -24.30 -9.00 12.04
C MET A 147 -25.25 -8.46 10.98
N HIS A 148 -25.36 -9.14 9.83
CA HIS A 148 -26.41 -8.82 8.85
C HIS A 148 -27.76 -9.26 9.41
N PHE A 149 -28.58 -8.28 9.76
CA PHE A 149 -29.89 -8.51 10.34
C PHE A 149 -30.87 -7.50 9.78
N SER A 150 -31.89 -7.98 9.07
CA SER A 150 -32.90 -7.13 8.44
C SER A 150 -34.18 -7.13 9.26
N SER A 151 -34.39 -6.06 10.02
CA SER A 151 -35.55 -5.89 10.89
C SER A 151 -36.19 -4.52 10.67
N PRO A 152 -37.53 -4.43 10.58
CA PRO A 152 -38.25 -3.16 10.48
C PRO A 152 -37.99 -2.23 11.66
N MET A 153 -37.88 -0.94 11.39
CA MET A 153 -37.71 0.11 12.39
C MET A 153 -38.31 1.43 11.92
N VAL A 154 -38.53 2.34 12.87
CA VAL A 154 -38.96 3.71 12.60
C VAL A 154 -37.88 4.67 13.07
N LEU A 155 -37.44 5.56 12.20
CA LEU A 155 -36.54 6.66 12.55
C LEU A 155 -37.38 7.90 12.80
N ARG A 156 -37.13 8.63 13.89
CA ARG A 156 -37.70 9.95 14.16
C ARG A 156 -36.59 10.99 14.07
N LEU A 157 -36.70 11.87 13.07
CA LEU A 157 -35.74 12.94 12.80
C LEU A 157 -35.96 14.13 13.75
N ALA A 158 -34.98 15.02 13.84
CA ALA A 158 -35.06 16.23 14.69
C ALA A 158 -36.22 17.17 14.30
N ASN A 159 -36.61 17.18 13.03
CA ASN A 159 -37.77 17.92 12.51
C ASN A 159 -39.14 17.27 12.88
N GLY A 160 -39.13 16.13 13.58
CA GLY A 160 -40.32 15.36 13.98
C GLY A 160 -40.83 14.38 12.93
N GLU A 161 -40.25 14.35 11.73
CA GLU A 161 -40.61 13.41 10.67
C GLU A 161 -40.30 11.96 11.08
N LYS A 162 -41.23 11.05 10.75
CA LYS A 162 -41.07 9.62 11.00
C LYS A 162 -40.84 8.87 9.68
N LEU A 163 -39.68 8.24 9.58
CA LEU A 163 -39.25 7.50 8.40
C LEU A 163 -39.29 6.00 8.67
N LEU A 164 -40.05 5.27 7.86
CA LEU A 164 -40.06 3.80 7.89
C LEU A 164 -38.77 3.27 7.27
N ALA A 165 -38.08 2.40 7.99
CA ALA A 165 -36.75 1.94 7.61
C ALA A 165 -36.54 0.47 7.99
N LYS A 166 -35.46 -0.12 7.47
CA LYS A 166 -35.07 -1.50 7.81
C LYS A 166 -33.58 -1.55 8.14
N SER A 167 -33.18 -2.27 9.18
CA SER A 167 -31.75 -2.53 9.38
C SER A 167 -31.18 -3.35 8.21
N SER A 168 -29.90 -3.12 7.91
CA SER A 168 -29.12 -3.91 6.96
C SER A 168 -27.98 -4.64 7.69
N ASP A 169 -27.38 -3.97 8.67
CA ASP A 169 -26.44 -4.54 9.63
C ASP A 169 -26.59 -3.87 11.01
N LEU A 170 -26.17 -4.59 12.04
CA LEU A 170 -26.31 -4.24 13.46
C LEU A 170 -25.03 -4.56 14.23
N SER A 171 -24.58 -3.63 15.08
CA SER A 171 -23.55 -3.83 16.12
C SER A 171 -23.97 -3.15 17.43
N LEU A 172 -23.18 -3.28 18.50
CA LEU A 172 -23.52 -2.73 19.83
C LEU A 172 -23.65 -1.19 19.84
N GLY A 173 -22.80 -0.52 19.07
CA GLY A 173 -22.71 0.93 18.99
C GLY A 173 -23.12 1.52 17.65
N GLY A 174 -23.55 0.74 16.66
CA GLY A 174 -23.91 1.29 15.36
C GLY A 174 -24.78 0.42 14.48
N ILE A 175 -25.58 1.06 13.63
CA ILE A 175 -26.51 0.39 12.71
C ILE A 175 -26.43 1.00 11.32
N ARG A 176 -26.56 0.15 10.29
CA ARG A 176 -26.79 0.60 8.91
C ARG A 176 -28.26 0.38 8.59
N VAL A 177 -28.94 1.41 8.14
CA VAL A 177 -30.39 1.38 7.92
C VAL A 177 -30.72 1.71 6.48
N SER A 178 -31.50 0.86 5.82
CA SER A 178 -32.07 1.15 4.49
C SER A 178 -33.31 2.02 4.65
N VAL A 179 -33.32 3.12 3.91
CA VAL A 179 -34.39 4.12 3.89
C VAL A 179 -34.95 4.27 2.47
N PRO A 180 -36.24 4.64 2.32
CA PRO A 180 -36.86 4.80 1.00
C PRO A 180 -36.33 6.03 0.23
N TYR A 181 -35.89 7.06 0.94
CA TYR A 181 -35.26 8.27 0.42
C TYR A 181 -34.27 8.80 1.45
N LEU A 182 -33.33 9.64 1.02
CA LEU A 182 -32.44 10.37 1.93
C LEU A 182 -33.19 11.57 2.50
N PRO A 183 -33.40 11.66 3.83
CA PRO A 183 -33.98 12.84 4.44
C PRO A 183 -33.00 14.01 4.35
N ASP A 184 -33.48 15.23 4.52
CA ASP A 184 -32.61 16.40 4.69
C ASP A 184 -31.99 16.34 6.10
N TYR A 185 -30.67 16.22 6.19
CA TYR A 185 -29.95 16.08 7.45
C TYR A 185 -28.54 16.66 7.36
N GLN A 186 -27.98 17.07 8.50
CA GLN A 186 -26.57 17.41 8.66
C GLN A 186 -25.82 16.26 9.34
N THR A 187 -24.62 15.93 8.86
CA THR A 187 -23.77 14.93 9.53
C THR A 187 -23.54 15.35 10.96
N GLY A 188 -23.90 14.48 11.90
CA GLY A 188 -23.89 14.77 13.33
C GLY A 188 -25.27 15.02 13.95
N ASP A 189 -26.35 15.04 13.15
CA ASP A 189 -27.71 15.16 13.67
C ASP A 189 -28.13 13.95 14.51
N HIS A 190 -28.86 14.23 15.59
CA HIS A 190 -29.41 13.20 16.47
C HIS A 190 -30.80 12.78 16.00
N ILE A 191 -31.04 11.48 16.01
CA ILE A 191 -32.28 10.84 15.62
C ILE A 191 -32.65 9.75 16.63
N GLU A 192 -33.94 9.46 16.73
CA GLU A 192 -34.45 8.42 17.61
C GLU A 192 -34.88 7.20 16.79
N VAL A 193 -34.41 6.03 17.20
CA VAL A 193 -34.64 4.76 16.50
C VAL A 193 -35.57 3.88 17.32
N PHE A 194 -36.70 3.49 16.73
CA PHE A 194 -37.66 2.54 17.30
C PHE A 194 -37.50 1.17 16.63
N PHE A 195 -37.09 0.16 17.38
CA PHE A 195 -36.81 -1.19 16.88
C PHE A 195 -38.08 -2.06 16.76
N THR A 196 -39.07 -1.59 16.00
CA THR A 196 -40.41 -2.21 15.89
C THR A 196 -40.42 -3.70 15.51
N GLY A 197 -39.45 -4.18 14.73
CA GLY A 197 -39.32 -5.59 14.40
C GLY A 197 -38.79 -6.43 15.57
N LEU A 198 -37.76 -5.94 16.27
CA LEU A 198 -37.23 -6.63 17.46
C LEU A 198 -38.26 -6.66 18.59
N GLU A 199 -39.04 -5.59 18.75
CA GLU A 199 -40.13 -5.47 19.73
C GLU A 199 -41.23 -6.53 19.48
N ARG A 200 -41.58 -6.79 18.21
CA ARG A 200 -42.56 -7.83 17.86
C ARG A 200 -42.05 -9.24 18.15
N GLU A 201 -40.75 -9.48 17.97
CA GLU A 201 -40.12 -10.77 18.18
C GLU A 201 -39.78 -11.02 19.66
N ASN A 202 -39.52 -9.95 20.42
CA ASN A 202 -39.14 -9.99 21.83
C ASN A 202 -39.95 -8.93 22.59
N PRO A 203 -40.95 -9.33 23.40
CA PRO A 203 -41.78 -8.39 24.16
C PRO A 203 -41.05 -7.90 25.43
N LEU A 204 -39.89 -7.26 25.24
CA LEU A 204 -39.08 -6.68 26.31
C LEU A 204 -39.39 -5.19 26.47
N PRO A 205 -39.65 -4.70 27.70
CA PRO A 205 -40.00 -3.29 27.93
C PRO A 205 -38.99 -2.27 27.41
N ILE A 206 -37.71 -2.65 27.35
CA ILE A 206 -36.61 -1.83 26.84
C ILE A 206 -36.74 -1.49 25.35
N LEU A 207 -37.46 -2.30 24.55
CA LEU A 207 -37.64 -2.10 23.11
C LEU A 207 -38.82 -1.16 22.77
N HIS A 208 -39.67 -0.81 23.76
CA HIS A 208 -40.74 0.17 23.60
C HIS A 208 -40.23 1.62 23.62
N GLN A 209 -39.01 1.84 24.11
CA GLN A 209 -38.40 3.16 24.19
C GLN A 209 -37.52 3.41 22.95
N PRO A 210 -37.48 4.65 22.42
CA PRO A 210 -36.53 4.99 21.38
C PRO A 210 -35.10 4.96 21.90
N ILE A 211 -34.17 4.52 21.06
CA ILE A 211 -32.73 4.63 21.32
C ILE A 211 -32.17 5.77 20.49
N SER A 212 -31.36 6.63 21.10
CA SER A 212 -30.77 7.79 20.44
C SER A 212 -29.58 7.37 19.58
N TYR A 213 -29.53 7.86 18.35
CA TYR A 213 -28.44 7.66 17.40
C TYR A 213 -28.06 8.98 16.75
N GLN A 214 -26.83 9.07 16.27
CA GLN A 214 -26.30 10.18 15.48
C GLN A 214 -26.04 9.73 14.05
N ILE A 215 -26.39 10.56 13.06
CA ILE A 215 -26.13 10.27 11.65
C ILE A 215 -24.65 10.54 11.33
N LEU A 216 -23.91 9.49 10.98
CA LEU A 216 -22.50 9.58 10.54
C LEU A 216 -22.35 9.82 9.04
N GLY A 217 -23.38 9.47 8.25
CA GLY A 217 -23.39 9.73 6.81
C GLY A 217 -24.31 8.79 6.05
N GLN A 218 -24.31 8.94 4.72
CA GLN A 218 -25.16 8.20 3.80
C GLN A 218 -24.39 7.31 2.84
N GLU A 219 -25.10 6.38 2.21
CA GLU A 219 -24.62 5.56 1.09
C GLU A 219 -25.76 5.39 0.07
N GLN A 220 -25.45 5.57 -1.21
CA GLN A 220 -26.38 5.33 -2.31
C GLN A 220 -25.76 4.30 -3.26
N LYS A 221 -26.51 3.24 -3.56
CA LYS A 221 -26.09 2.21 -4.51
C LYS A 221 -27.30 1.65 -5.23
N GLU A 222 -27.26 1.62 -6.57
CA GLU A 222 -28.31 1.02 -7.40
C GLU A 222 -29.73 1.55 -7.10
N GLY A 223 -29.85 2.86 -6.82
CA GLY A 223 -31.14 3.50 -6.51
C GLY A 223 -31.71 3.20 -5.11
N LYS A 224 -30.96 2.52 -4.25
CA LYS A 224 -31.28 2.33 -2.83
C LYS A 224 -30.47 3.27 -1.95
N PHE A 225 -31.06 3.68 -0.83
CA PHE A 225 -30.48 4.62 0.10
C PHE A 225 -30.25 3.96 1.46
N TRP A 226 -29.10 4.28 2.07
CA TRP A 226 -28.76 3.85 3.42
C TRP A 226 -28.25 5.02 4.25
N LEU A 227 -28.62 5.03 5.53
CA LEU A 227 -28.04 5.86 6.57
C LEU A 227 -27.12 5.03 7.47
N ARG A 228 -25.97 5.60 7.83
CA ARG A 228 -25.03 5.05 8.81
C ARG A 228 -25.23 5.80 10.12
N LEU A 229 -25.60 5.05 11.16
CA LEU A 229 -25.94 5.60 12.46
C LEU A 229 -24.99 5.07 13.53
N VAL A 230 -24.59 5.93 14.46
CA VAL A 230 -23.85 5.56 15.68
C VAL A 230 -24.70 5.86 16.90
N LYS A 231 -24.75 4.93 17.86
CA LYS A 231 -25.55 5.10 19.07
C LYS A 231 -25.01 6.26 19.89
N SER A 232 -25.88 7.15 20.34
CA SER A 232 -25.54 8.32 21.14
C SER A 232 -26.17 8.18 22.52
N GLY A 233 -25.42 8.40 23.60
CA GLY A 233 -25.90 8.21 24.97
C GLY A 233 -25.68 6.80 25.52
N GLU A 234 -25.85 6.65 26.83
CA GLU A 234 -25.64 5.37 27.53
C GLU A 234 -26.98 4.62 27.68
N HIS A 235 -27.04 3.41 27.13
CA HIS A 235 -28.22 2.55 27.19
C HIS A 235 -27.86 1.13 27.69
N PRO A 236 -27.35 0.96 28.91
CA PRO A 236 -26.73 -0.29 29.37
C PRO A 236 -27.66 -1.52 29.27
N ALA A 237 -28.95 -1.37 29.57
CA ALA A 237 -29.92 -2.45 29.46
C ALA A 237 -30.20 -2.88 28.01
N PHE A 238 -30.20 -1.93 27.07
CA PHE A 238 -30.30 -2.23 25.64
C PHE A 238 -29.02 -2.88 25.13
N ASP A 239 -27.86 -2.45 25.63
CA ASP A 239 -26.55 -2.95 25.23
C ASP A 239 -26.34 -4.40 25.64
N GLU A 240 -26.78 -4.76 26.85
CA GLU A 240 -26.79 -6.13 27.35
C GLU A 240 -27.71 -7.02 26.49
N PHE A 241 -28.95 -6.57 26.22
CA PHE A 241 -29.86 -7.28 25.33
C PHE A 241 -29.27 -7.48 23.94
N LEU A 242 -28.68 -6.43 23.36
CA LEU A 242 -28.16 -6.48 21.99
C LEU A 242 -26.93 -7.39 21.90
N ARG A 243 -26.09 -7.42 22.95
CA ARG A 243 -24.95 -8.35 23.06
C ARG A 243 -25.44 -9.79 23.07
N ASP A 244 -26.37 -10.12 23.95
CA ASP A 244 -26.98 -11.44 24.04
C ASP A 244 -27.65 -11.84 22.72
N PHE A 245 -28.36 -10.91 22.09
CA PHE A 245 -29.03 -11.15 20.81
C PHE A 245 -28.04 -11.47 19.69
N ILE A 246 -26.93 -10.72 19.59
CA ILE A 246 -25.88 -10.94 18.60
C ILE A 246 -25.18 -12.29 18.85
N GLU A 247 -24.82 -12.59 20.11
CA GLU A 247 -24.13 -13.84 20.45
C GLU A 247 -24.99 -15.08 20.15
N ARG A 248 -26.27 -15.06 20.56
CA ARG A 248 -27.20 -16.19 20.33
C ARG A 248 -27.48 -16.44 18.87
N ASN A 249 -27.47 -15.39 18.03
CA ASN A 249 -27.80 -15.50 16.61
C ASN A 249 -26.58 -15.51 15.67
N ARG A 250 -25.36 -15.53 16.21
CA ARG A 250 -24.09 -15.51 15.46
C ARG A 250 -23.95 -16.66 14.46
N SER A 251 -24.50 -17.83 14.78
CA SER A 251 -24.53 -19.00 13.89
C SER A 251 -25.64 -18.94 12.83
N ARG A 252 -26.71 -18.19 13.10
CA ARG A 252 -27.91 -18.13 12.25
C ARG A 252 -27.83 -17.04 11.20
N TYR A 253 -27.20 -15.90 11.50
CA TYR A 253 -27.06 -14.78 10.58
C TYR A 253 -25.62 -14.59 10.11
N ARG A 254 -25.46 -14.08 8.89
CA ARG A 254 -24.14 -13.84 8.30
C ARG A 254 -23.46 -12.68 9.00
N VAL A 255 -22.29 -12.93 9.58
CA VAL A 255 -21.39 -11.89 10.08
C VAL A 255 -20.69 -11.21 8.91
N SER A 256 -20.67 -9.88 8.90
CA SER A 256 -19.89 -9.11 7.93
C SER A 256 -18.42 -9.15 8.31
N VAL A 257 -17.58 -9.60 7.39
CA VAL A 257 -16.10 -9.57 7.50
C VAL A 257 -15.47 -8.47 6.67
N ASP A 258 -16.27 -7.60 6.05
CA ASP A 258 -15.76 -6.60 5.08
C ASP A 258 -14.83 -5.57 5.72
N TYR A 259 -15.10 -5.22 6.97
CA TYR A 259 -14.21 -4.36 7.75
C TYR A 259 -12.87 -5.05 8.05
N LEU A 260 -12.91 -6.30 8.53
CA LEU A 260 -11.70 -7.07 8.81
C LEU A 260 -10.89 -7.31 7.53
N LEU A 261 -11.57 -7.56 6.40
CA LEU A 261 -10.94 -7.64 5.09
C LEU A 261 -10.25 -6.34 4.71
N SER A 262 -10.94 -5.20 4.86
CA SER A 262 -10.36 -3.88 4.57
C SER A 262 -9.17 -3.58 5.49
N ALA A 263 -9.28 -3.90 6.77
CA ALA A 263 -8.20 -3.74 7.74
C ALA A 263 -7.00 -4.64 7.40
N ALA A 264 -7.22 -5.89 7.04
CA ALA A 264 -6.17 -6.83 6.64
C ALA A 264 -5.48 -6.40 5.33
N ILE A 265 -6.24 -5.86 4.36
CA ILE A 265 -5.70 -5.24 3.13
C ILE A 265 -4.78 -4.07 3.51
N ILE A 266 -5.27 -3.11 4.29
CA ILE A 266 -4.49 -1.92 4.68
C ILE A 266 -3.21 -2.34 5.43
N LYS A 267 -3.33 -3.21 6.44
CA LYS A 267 -2.19 -3.73 7.20
C LYS A 267 -1.18 -4.46 6.32
N GLY A 268 -1.65 -5.24 5.35
CA GLY A 268 -0.81 -5.96 4.39
C GLY A 268 -0.02 -5.03 3.48
N TYR A 269 -0.66 -4.00 2.92
CA TYR A 269 0.03 -3.00 2.10
C TYR A 269 1.00 -2.13 2.93
N GLU A 270 0.60 -1.69 4.13
CA GLU A 270 1.50 -1.00 5.07
C GLU A 270 2.76 -1.84 5.37
N GLN A 271 2.60 -3.16 5.55
CA GLN A 271 3.70 -4.11 5.79
C GLN A 271 4.73 -4.14 4.66
N PHE A 272 4.28 -3.98 3.41
CA PHE A 272 5.16 -3.95 2.26
C PHE A 272 5.91 -2.62 2.15
N TYR A 273 5.24 -1.50 2.42
CA TYR A 273 5.82 -0.17 2.21
C TYR A 273 6.85 0.22 3.26
N LEU A 274 6.48 0.11 4.54
CA LEU A 274 7.28 0.67 5.63
C LEU A 274 8.74 0.15 5.71
N PRO A 275 9.09 -1.13 5.46
CA PRO A 275 10.50 -1.53 5.41
C PRO A 275 11.25 -0.98 4.19
N ARG A 276 10.52 -0.55 3.16
CA ARG A 276 11.03 -0.01 1.91
C ARG A 276 11.01 1.52 1.84
N MET A 277 10.50 2.18 2.87
CA MET A 277 10.50 3.62 2.93
C MET A 277 11.92 4.18 2.81
N THR A 278 12.09 5.18 1.96
CA THR A 278 13.42 5.72 1.66
C THR A 278 13.81 6.85 2.60
N GLY A 279 12.82 7.62 3.08
CA GLY A 279 13.00 8.63 4.12
C GLY A 279 13.04 8.02 5.53
N MET A 280 13.59 8.79 6.48
CA MET A 280 13.70 8.40 7.87
C MET A 280 12.66 9.10 8.75
N PRO A 281 11.72 8.36 9.37
CA PRO A 281 10.84 8.92 10.37
C PRO A 281 11.61 9.36 11.61
N LEU A 282 11.31 10.58 12.06
CA LEU A 282 11.91 11.23 13.21
C LEU A 282 10.80 11.65 14.17
N TYR A 283 10.97 11.36 15.46
CA TYR A 283 9.99 11.67 16.49
C TYR A 283 10.59 12.70 17.43
N PHE A 284 9.85 13.77 17.68
CA PHE A 284 10.30 14.88 18.49
C PHE A 284 9.46 15.00 19.76
N GLY A 285 10.07 15.53 20.81
CA GLY A 285 9.41 15.79 22.08
C GLY A 285 8.31 16.86 22.00
N ARG A 286 7.85 17.34 23.16
CA ARG A 286 6.87 18.43 23.27
C ARG A 286 7.55 19.75 23.65
N GLY A 287 6.84 20.85 23.46
CA GLY A 287 7.27 22.21 23.80
C GLY A 287 7.59 23.07 22.58
N ASP A 288 8.11 24.27 22.84
CA ASP A 288 8.40 25.28 21.81
C ASP A 288 9.71 25.00 21.04
N THR A 289 10.64 24.25 21.66
CA THR A 289 11.90 23.82 21.06
C THR A 289 12.10 22.31 21.29
N PRO A 290 11.29 21.45 20.66
CA PRO A 290 11.33 20.02 20.91
C PRO A 290 12.63 19.39 20.38
N SER A 291 13.25 18.52 21.16
CA SER A 291 14.42 17.72 20.78
C SER A 291 14.03 16.53 19.91
N LEU A 292 14.96 16.07 19.07
CA LEU A 292 14.87 14.75 18.44
C LEU A 292 15.00 13.68 19.52
N GLU A 293 13.95 12.86 19.67
CA GLU A 293 13.89 11.80 20.69
C GLU A 293 14.22 10.44 20.09
N ILE A 294 13.65 10.14 18.92
CA ILE A 294 13.75 8.82 18.29
C ILE A 294 13.91 8.97 16.77
N ALA A 295 14.79 8.17 16.17
CA ALA A 295 14.86 7.94 14.73
C ALA A 295 14.49 6.49 14.41
N LEU A 296 13.58 6.27 13.47
CA LEU A 296 13.14 4.95 13.04
C LEU A 296 13.87 4.53 11.76
N ARG A 297 14.81 3.60 11.90
CA ARG A 297 15.60 3.08 10.77
C ARG A 297 14.97 1.85 10.11
N THR A 298 15.17 1.75 8.81
CA THR A 298 14.81 0.65 7.92
C THR A 298 16.03 0.24 7.08
N GLU A 299 15.90 -0.81 6.28
CA GLU A 299 16.96 -1.24 5.35
C GLU A 299 17.25 -0.13 4.30
N ASN A 300 16.22 0.58 3.84
CA ASN A 300 16.34 1.55 2.75
C ASN A 300 16.80 2.95 3.21
N ASN A 301 16.56 3.33 4.47
CA ASN A 301 16.87 4.69 4.96
C ASN A 301 18.11 4.78 5.88
N GLN A 302 18.75 3.66 6.25
CA GLN A 302 19.87 3.64 7.20
C GLN A 302 21.04 4.56 6.77
N HIS A 303 21.26 4.72 5.47
CA HIS A 303 22.31 5.58 4.91
C HIS A 303 22.20 7.04 5.36
N ILE A 304 20.99 7.51 5.72
CA ILE A 304 20.78 8.86 6.25
C ILE A 304 21.46 8.99 7.63
N LEU A 305 21.37 7.98 8.51
CA LEU A 305 22.11 8.00 9.79
C LEU A 305 23.61 7.95 9.55
N GLU A 306 24.06 7.14 8.60
CA GLU A 306 25.47 6.98 8.27
C GLU A 306 26.11 8.27 7.77
N TYR A 307 25.37 9.08 7.00
CA TYR A 307 25.79 10.42 6.60
C TYR A 307 26.07 11.30 7.82
N TRP A 308 25.20 11.27 8.83
CA TRP A 308 25.29 12.08 10.05
C TRP A 308 26.16 11.46 11.14
N ARG A 309 27.19 10.69 10.80
CA ARG A 309 28.18 10.17 11.77
C ARG A 309 29.48 10.94 11.73
N ASP A 310 29.97 11.31 12.91
CA ASP A 310 31.27 11.94 13.02
C ASP A 310 32.43 10.94 12.86
N ALA A 311 33.67 11.43 12.86
CA ALA A 311 34.87 10.61 12.77
C ALA A 311 35.05 9.60 13.93
N LYS A 312 34.29 9.75 15.02
CA LYS A 312 34.25 8.84 16.19
C LYS A 312 33.03 7.91 16.16
N ASN A 313 32.30 7.87 15.04
CA ASN A 313 31.09 7.07 14.86
C ASN A 313 29.97 7.41 15.86
N ARG A 314 29.91 8.68 16.31
CA ARG A 314 28.80 9.22 17.12
C ARG A 314 27.71 9.75 16.19
N ASP A 315 26.46 9.51 16.54
CA ASP A 315 25.31 10.01 15.77
C ASP A 315 25.12 11.51 16.02
N MET A 316 25.25 12.30 14.96
CA MET A 316 25.17 13.75 14.97
C MET A 316 23.85 14.27 14.39
N LEU A 317 22.92 13.41 13.98
CA LEU A 317 21.67 13.82 13.31
C LEU A 317 20.88 14.85 14.12
N ALA A 318 20.83 14.73 15.45
CA ALA A 318 20.14 15.70 16.31
C ALA A 318 20.70 17.12 16.18
N SER A 319 21.98 17.30 15.78
CA SER A 319 22.55 18.62 15.53
C SER A 319 21.94 19.35 14.31
N LEU A 320 21.21 18.63 13.45
CA LEU A 320 20.41 19.25 12.38
C LEU A 320 19.23 20.06 12.93
N PHE A 321 18.69 19.69 14.09
CA PHE A 321 17.49 20.26 14.69
C PHE A 321 17.85 21.08 15.93
N THR A 322 18.55 22.20 15.73
CA THR A 322 18.97 23.08 16.82
C THR A 322 17.79 23.81 17.45
N ALA A 323 17.94 24.23 18.71
CA ALA A 323 16.91 25.03 19.40
C ALA A 323 16.59 26.36 18.68
N ALA A 324 17.55 26.92 17.93
CA ALA A 324 17.33 28.12 17.11
C ALA A 324 16.53 27.82 15.83
N ARG A 325 16.72 26.64 15.23
CA ARG A 325 16.06 26.25 13.98
C ARG A 325 14.65 25.70 14.23
N MET A 326 14.47 24.93 15.31
CA MET A 326 13.25 24.15 15.55
C MET A 326 11.96 24.99 15.54
N PRO A 327 11.89 26.20 16.14
CA PRO A 327 10.67 27.02 16.09
C PRO A 327 10.18 27.33 14.66
N SER A 328 11.08 27.46 13.69
CA SER A 328 10.74 27.71 12.27
C SER A 328 10.25 26.46 11.52
N LEU A 329 10.48 25.29 12.10
CA LEU A 329 10.10 23.98 11.56
C LEU A 329 8.79 23.46 12.17
N LEU A 330 8.27 24.07 13.24
CA LEU A 330 7.02 23.64 13.86
C LEU A 330 5.82 23.98 12.95
N PRO A 331 4.88 23.03 12.79
CA PRO A 331 3.65 23.29 12.06
C PRO A 331 2.72 24.22 12.85
N ALA A 332 1.90 24.98 12.13
CA ALA A 332 0.71 25.61 12.72
C ALA A 332 -0.24 24.52 13.24
N LYS A 333 -1.17 24.87 14.16
CA LYS A 333 -2.10 23.90 14.76
C LYS A 333 -2.83 23.08 13.69
N GLY A 334 -2.64 21.76 13.71
CA GLY A 334 -3.25 20.82 12.77
C GLY A 334 -2.68 20.85 11.34
N GLY A 335 -1.66 21.64 11.07
CA GLY A 335 -1.03 21.78 9.76
C GLY A 335 0.16 20.85 9.53
N LEU A 336 0.59 20.81 8.26
CA LEU A 336 1.84 20.21 7.80
C LEU A 336 2.87 21.33 7.61
N ARG A 337 4.10 21.14 8.12
CA ARG A 337 5.24 21.99 7.78
C ARG A 337 6.22 21.22 6.92
N GLU A 338 6.56 21.78 5.75
CA GLU A 338 7.61 21.26 4.88
C GLU A 338 8.70 22.30 4.66
N THR A 339 9.95 21.85 4.54
CA THR A 339 11.09 22.67 4.10
C THR A 339 12.12 21.81 3.37
N LEU A 340 13.06 22.48 2.71
CA LEU A 340 14.23 21.87 2.09
C LEU A 340 15.45 22.13 2.97
N ILE A 341 16.28 21.12 3.17
CA ILE A 341 17.52 21.21 3.93
C ILE A 341 18.67 20.81 3.02
N TYR A 342 19.63 21.71 2.88
CA TYR A 342 20.85 21.47 2.13
C TYR A 342 21.97 21.19 3.10
N SER A 343 22.80 20.18 2.83
CA SER A 343 23.95 19.90 3.69
C SER A 343 25.16 19.40 2.94
N PHE A 344 26.33 19.59 3.55
CA PHE A 344 27.60 18.99 3.13
C PHE A 344 28.54 18.85 4.32
N THR A 345 29.61 18.09 4.14
CA THR A 345 30.66 17.94 5.14
C THR A 345 31.99 18.53 4.69
N HIS A 346 32.75 19.08 5.65
CA HIS A 346 34.11 19.55 5.44
C HIS A 346 35.06 18.86 6.42
N SER A 347 36.06 18.15 5.88
CA SER A 347 37.09 17.53 6.70
C SER A 347 38.31 18.44 6.83
N VAL A 348 38.77 18.67 8.07
CA VAL A 348 39.97 19.44 8.40
C VAL A 348 40.69 18.74 9.55
N ARG A 349 41.99 18.45 9.41
CA ARG A 349 42.84 17.82 10.46
C ARG A 349 42.17 16.59 11.10
N SER A 350 41.64 15.68 10.28
CA SER A 350 40.94 14.46 10.70
C SER A 350 39.65 14.68 11.51
N HIS A 351 39.15 15.90 11.59
CA HIS A 351 37.82 16.22 12.11
C HIS A 351 36.84 16.40 10.96
N LEU A 352 35.59 16.00 11.18
CA LEU A 352 34.50 16.14 10.22
C LEU A 352 33.52 17.19 10.74
N TYR A 353 33.33 18.26 9.96
CA TYR A 353 32.41 19.34 10.27
C TYR A 353 31.19 19.27 9.35
N PHE A 354 30.01 19.29 9.93
CA PHE A 354 28.74 19.33 9.20
C PHE A 354 28.31 20.77 8.97
N PHE A 355 27.81 21.04 7.77
CA PHE A 355 27.16 22.29 7.41
C PHE A 355 25.76 21.98 6.93
N SER A 356 24.74 22.66 7.46
CA SER A 356 23.38 22.58 6.93
C SER A 356 22.63 23.90 7.01
N ALA A 357 21.76 24.12 6.03
CA ALA A 357 20.87 25.27 6.02
C ALA A 357 19.51 24.88 5.45
N THR A 358 18.44 25.41 6.06
CA THR A 358 17.09 25.33 5.47
C THR A 358 16.98 26.30 4.29
N ARG A 359 16.00 26.07 3.41
CA ARG A 359 15.67 27.02 2.33
C ARG A 359 15.44 28.43 2.89
N GLU A 360 14.69 28.55 3.98
CA GLU A 360 14.36 29.82 4.60
C GLU A 360 15.61 30.52 5.16
N GLU A 361 16.51 29.78 5.82
CA GLU A 361 17.79 30.32 6.32
C GLU A 361 18.68 30.83 5.18
N LEU A 362 18.73 30.11 4.05
CA LEU A 362 19.50 30.53 2.87
C LEU A 362 18.91 31.78 2.20
N GLN A 363 17.58 31.86 2.10
CA GLN A 363 16.90 33.03 1.55
C GLN A 363 17.08 34.27 2.44
N GLN A 364 16.90 34.13 3.75
CA GLN A 364 17.04 35.24 4.71
C GLN A 364 18.47 35.77 4.79
N SER A 365 19.47 34.88 4.71
CA SER A 365 20.89 35.27 4.77
C SER A 365 21.43 35.83 3.47
N GLY A 366 20.78 35.58 2.32
CA GLY A 366 21.30 35.90 0.99
C GLY A 366 22.51 35.05 0.57
N LEU A 367 22.82 33.96 1.29
CA LEU A 367 24.01 33.13 1.06
C LEU A 367 23.75 31.86 0.24
N ALA A 368 22.55 31.72 -0.34
CA ALA A 368 22.16 30.53 -1.12
C ALA A 368 23.18 30.17 -2.21
N ALA A 369 23.56 31.13 -3.06
CA ALA A 369 24.50 30.92 -4.15
C ALA A 369 25.88 30.46 -3.65
N LEU A 370 26.41 31.07 -2.58
CA LEU A 370 27.69 30.70 -1.98
C LEU A 370 27.63 29.30 -1.34
N PHE A 371 26.55 28.98 -0.62
CA PHE A 371 26.35 27.67 0.00
C PHE A 371 26.32 26.56 -1.06
N PHE A 372 25.61 26.80 -2.17
CA PHE A 372 25.50 25.86 -3.29
C PHE A 372 26.82 25.69 -4.04
N GLN A 373 27.51 26.78 -4.34
CA GLN A 373 28.81 26.76 -5.02
C GLN A 373 29.87 25.96 -4.23
N VAL A 374 29.90 26.12 -2.91
CA VAL A 374 30.84 25.39 -2.03
C VAL A 374 30.38 23.96 -1.79
N GLY A 375 29.11 23.77 -1.44
CA GLY A 375 28.54 22.49 -1.04
C GLY A 375 28.43 21.50 -2.20
N ALA A 376 27.87 21.92 -3.33
CA ALA A 376 27.63 21.04 -4.48
C ALA A 376 28.92 20.56 -5.15
N ARG A 377 30.10 21.10 -4.81
CA ARG A 377 31.40 20.55 -5.25
C ARG A 377 31.92 19.42 -4.37
N ARG A 378 31.28 19.14 -3.23
CA ARG A 378 31.68 18.10 -2.28
C ARG A 378 30.88 16.80 -2.48
N PRO A 379 31.52 15.61 -2.47
CA PRO A 379 30.83 14.31 -2.54
C PRO A 379 29.74 14.11 -1.47
N SER A 380 29.89 14.78 -0.34
CA SER A 380 28.94 14.79 0.78
C SER A 380 27.75 15.73 0.58
N TRP A 381 27.58 16.36 -0.58
CA TRP A 381 26.41 17.19 -0.85
C TRP A 381 25.13 16.37 -0.74
N ARG A 382 24.18 16.84 0.05
CA ARG A 382 22.86 16.23 0.24
C ARG A 382 21.76 17.27 0.22
N VAL A 383 20.63 16.89 -0.35
CA VAL A 383 19.40 17.69 -0.36
C VAL A 383 18.31 16.83 0.25
N TYR A 384 17.71 17.35 1.33
CA TYR A 384 16.64 16.70 2.03
C TYR A 384 15.34 17.51 1.91
N LYS A 385 14.22 16.81 1.78
CA LYS A 385 12.90 17.35 2.12
C LYS A 385 12.60 16.93 3.56
N PHE A 386 12.29 17.90 4.42
CA PHE A 386 11.85 17.64 5.78
C PHE A 386 10.38 18.02 5.94
N SER A 387 9.59 17.08 6.43
CA SER A 387 8.15 17.25 6.69
C SER A 387 7.87 17.00 8.16
N LEU A 388 6.98 17.78 8.79
CA LEU A 388 6.66 17.67 10.21
C LEU A 388 5.17 17.92 10.47
N GLU A 389 4.56 17.06 11.29
CA GLU A 389 3.19 17.20 11.80
C GLU A 389 3.16 16.94 13.31
N ALA A 390 2.20 17.59 13.99
CA ALA A 390 1.90 17.27 15.38
C ALA A 390 1.16 15.92 15.46
N CYS A 391 1.53 15.09 16.45
CA CYS A 391 0.97 13.76 16.65
C CYS A 391 0.36 13.61 18.04
N THR A 392 -0.45 12.57 18.23
CA THR A 392 -1.12 12.27 19.49
C THR A 392 -0.93 10.83 19.91
N LEU A 393 -0.96 10.55 21.22
CA LEU A 393 -0.76 9.20 21.75
C LEU A 393 -1.81 8.20 21.24
N SER A 394 -3.03 8.64 20.93
CA SER A 394 -4.10 7.79 20.39
C SER A 394 -3.73 7.16 19.04
N GLU A 395 -2.92 7.83 18.24
CA GLU A 395 -2.47 7.35 16.92
C GLU A 395 -1.47 6.18 17.04
N ALA A 396 -0.88 5.95 18.22
CA ALA A 396 0.00 4.80 18.45
C ALA A 396 -0.75 3.46 18.55
N ASP A 397 -2.08 3.48 18.76
CA ASP A 397 -2.96 2.31 18.90
C ASP A 397 -2.40 1.22 19.84
N LEU A 398 -2.31 1.58 21.12
CA LEU A 398 -1.77 0.69 22.17
C LEU A 398 -2.83 -0.28 22.73
N ASP A 399 -4.11 -0.05 22.44
CA ASP A 399 -5.24 -0.81 22.99
C ASP A 399 -5.52 -2.12 22.23
N SER A 400 -4.98 -2.28 21.01
CA SER A 400 -5.07 -3.52 20.22
C SER A 400 -4.19 -4.68 20.73
N GLN A 401 -3.55 -4.54 21.90
CA GLN A 401 -2.61 -5.52 22.50
C GLN A 401 -3.12 -6.21 23.77
N GLN A 402 -4.44 -6.39 23.95
CA GLN A 402 -4.96 -7.10 25.14
C GLN A 402 -4.50 -8.58 25.18
N GLY A 403 -3.36 -8.82 25.83
CA GLY A 403 -2.93 -10.10 26.37
C GLY A 403 -2.61 -9.92 27.84
N GLU A 404 -3.11 -10.81 28.70
CA GLU A 404 -3.24 -10.65 30.15
C GLU A 404 -1.93 -10.58 30.99
N SER A 405 -0.74 -10.34 30.41
CA SER A 405 0.52 -10.65 31.12
C SER A 405 1.57 -9.54 31.28
N HIS A 406 1.39 -8.30 30.79
CA HIS A 406 2.48 -7.29 30.81
C HIS A 406 2.10 -5.83 31.15
N GLN A 407 1.15 -5.61 32.06
CA GLN A 407 0.63 -4.27 32.43
C GLN A 407 1.70 -3.19 32.72
N LEU A 408 2.81 -3.52 33.41
CA LEU A 408 3.85 -2.54 33.75
C LEU A 408 4.63 -2.05 32.53
N GLN A 409 4.94 -2.94 31.57
CA GLN A 409 5.68 -2.56 30.36
C GLN A 409 4.81 -1.67 29.46
N ASP A 410 3.51 -1.95 29.41
CA ASP A 410 2.55 -1.16 28.65
C ASP A 410 2.39 0.25 29.24
N MET A 411 2.38 0.38 30.58
CA MET A 411 2.38 1.69 31.24
C MET A 411 3.64 2.50 30.90
N LEU A 412 4.82 1.90 31.01
CA LEU A 412 6.09 2.58 30.71
C LEU A 412 6.21 2.96 29.22
N LEU A 413 5.68 2.13 28.31
CA LEU A 413 5.60 2.44 26.89
C LEU A 413 4.66 3.63 26.64
N ARG A 414 3.48 3.65 27.27
CA ARG A 414 2.52 4.77 27.19
C ARG A 414 3.15 6.07 27.67
N GLU A 415 3.86 6.04 28.79
CA GLU A 415 4.54 7.22 29.33
C GLU A 415 5.62 7.73 28.36
N ARG A 416 6.45 6.83 27.82
CA ARG A 416 7.49 7.20 26.85
C ARG A 416 6.91 7.80 25.57
N LEU A 417 5.89 7.17 24.99
CA LEU A 417 5.22 7.67 23.80
C LEU A 417 4.45 8.97 24.07
N GLY A 418 3.94 9.14 25.29
CA GLY A 418 3.27 10.37 25.73
C GLY A 418 4.18 11.60 25.70
N GLN A 419 5.51 11.43 25.71
CA GLN A 419 6.48 12.52 25.59
C GLN A 419 6.66 13.01 24.15
N ILE A 420 6.25 12.21 23.16
CA ILE A 420 6.33 12.58 21.74
C ILE A 420 5.20 13.58 21.43
N GLY A 421 5.54 14.65 20.73
CA GLY A 421 4.61 15.69 20.29
C GLY A 421 4.53 15.84 18.77
N TYR A 422 5.56 15.40 18.04
CA TYR A 422 5.62 15.54 16.59
C TYR A 422 6.23 14.32 15.91
N VAL A 423 5.74 14.04 14.70
CA VAL A 423 6.30 13.06 13.77
C VAL A 423 6.75 13.79 12.53
N GLY A 424 7.98 13.55 12.10
CA GLY A 424 8.52 14.10 10.87
C GLY A 424 9.18 13.04 9.99
N LEU A 425 9.44 13.40 8.74
CA LEU A 425 10.16 12.59 7.76
C LEU A 425 11.32 13.40 7.20
N LEU A 426 12.53 12.89 7.36
CA LEU A 426 13.72 13.40 6.67
C LEU A 426 13.96 12.53 5.43
N GLN A 427 13.63 13.06 4.26
CA GLN A 427 13.68 12.37 2.97
C GLN A 427 14.84 12.91 2.14
N GLU A 428 15.78 12.05 1.73
CA GLU A 428 16.77 12.43 0.71
C GLU A 428 16.07 12.55 -0.64
N ILE A 429 16.28 13.67 -1.34
CA ILE A 429 15.64 13.95 -2.65
C ILE A 429 16.66 14.38 -3.71
N GLY A 430 17.95 14.41 -3.36
CA GLY A 430 19.02 14.85 -4.25
C GLY A 430 19.51 13.70 -5.12
N LEU A 431 19.52 13.88 -6.43
CA LEU A 431 20.12 12.94 -7.37
C LEU A 431 21.51 13.43 -7.81
N ASP A 432 22.49 12.52 -7.83
CA ASP A 432 23.88 12.86 -8.15
C ASP A 432 24.05 13.53 -9.52
N HIS A 433 23.27 13.11 -10.53
CA HIS A 433 23.31 13.68 -11.87
C HIS A 433 22.77 15.12 -11.95
N GLN A 434 22.08 15.60 -10.91
CA GLN A 434 21.51 16.95 -10.83
C GLN A 434 22.44 17.91 -10.06
N ARG A 435 23.54 17.40 -9.52
CA ARG A 435 24.46 18.16 -8.67
C ARG A 435 25.11 19.34 -9.40
N SER A 436 25.30 19.21 -10.71
CA SER A 436 25.81 20.29 -11.56
C SER A 436 24.86 21.48 -11.68
N GLU A 437 23.55 21.27 -11.47
CA GLU A 437 22.52 22.33 -11.52
C GLU A 437 22.62 23.30 -10.32
N PHE A 438 23.38 22.94 -9.29
CA PHE A 438 23.69 23.79 -8.15
C PHE A 438 24.99 24.60 -8.33
N HIS A 439 25.65 24.52 -9.49
CA HIS A 439 26.82 25.34 -9.77
C HIS A 439 26.41 26.75 -10.20
N TYR A 440 26.62 27.70 -9.30
CA TYR A 440 26.46 29.12 -9.56
C TYR A 440 27.82 29.78 -9.79
N ASP A 441 27.90 30.63 -10.82
CA ASP A 441 29.01 31.58 -11.00
C ASP A 441 28.81 32.75 -10.04
N SER A 442 29.20 32.55 -8.78
CA SER A 442 29.22 33.61 -7.78
C SER A 442 30.63 34.18 -7.64
N GLN A 443 30.75 35.51 -7.71
CA GLN A 443 31.97 36.25 -7.40
C GLN A 443 32.14 36.51 -5.89
N GLN A 444 31.28 36.00 -5.01
CA GLN A 444 31.42 36.18 -3.56
C GLN A 444 32.60 35.34 -3.02
N PRO A 445 33.70 35.96 -2.55
CA PRO A 445 34.97 35.26 -2.39
C PRO A 445 35.20 34.66 -1.00
N ASN A 446 34.33 34.91 -0.01
CA ASN A 446 34.62 34.55 1.38
C ASN A 446 33.78 33.38 1.90
N ALA A 447 34.29 32.16 1.76
CA ALA A 447 33.70 30.95 2.31
C ALA A 447 33.49 30.98 3.84
N ASN A 448 34.18 31.87 4.58
CA ASN A 448 33.98 32.01 6.03
C ASN A 448 32.56 32.52 6.39
N ALA A 449 31.86 33.16 5.46
CA ALA A 449 30.45 33.55 5.68
C ALA A 449 29.53 32.33 5.94
N LEU A 450 29.94 31.13 5.53
CA LEU A 450 29.17 29.90 5.74
C LEU A 450 29.32 29.31 7.16
N GLN A 451 30.21 29.84 8.02
CA GLN A 451 30.41 29.33 9.38
C GLN A 451 29.13 29.32 10.23
N ARG A 452 28.18 30.22 9.96
CA ARG A 452 26.87 30.25 10.65
C ARG A 452 26.00 29.02 10.40
N PHE A 453 26.30 28.24 9.37
CA PHE A 453 25.61 27.00 9.04
C PHE A 453 26.37 25.77 9.55
N GLY A 454 27.52 25.97 10.21
CA GLY A 454 28.32 24.92 10.80
C GLY A 454 27.65 24.36 12.06
N HIS A 455 27.74 23.05 12.24
CA HIS A 455 27.17 22.37 13.39
C HIS A 455 28.15 22.34 14.57
N ASP A 456 27.59 22.28 15.78
CA ASP A 456 28.37 22.00 16.97
C ASP A 456 29.00 20.60 16.93
N THR A 457 30.11 20.44 17.66
CA THR A 457 30.85 19.16 17.76
C THR A 457 30.19 18.14 18.70
N GLN A 458 29.11 18.53 19.35
CA GLN A 458 28.27 17.72 20.23
C GLN A 458 26.82 17.77 19.74
N ALA A 459 26.12 16.65 19.83
CA ALA A 459 24.70 16.53 19.52
C ALA A 459 23.98 15.95 20.74
N ALA A 460 22.70 16.31 20.91
CA ALA A 460 21.86 15.69 21.92
C ALA A 460 21.70 14.19 21.61
N PRO A 461 21.71 13.30 22.63
CA PRO A 461 21.47 11.89 22.42
C PRO A 461 20.01 11.64 22.00
N PHE A 462 19.80 10.69 21.11
CA PHE A 462 18.48 10.22 20.69
C PHE A 462 18.50 8.69 20.54
N GLU A 463 17.33 8.06 20.56
CA GLU A 463 17.18 6.61 20.42
C GLU A 463 17.06 6.23 18.94
N ILE A 464 17.71 5.14 18.54
CA ILE A 464 17.55 4.57 17.20
C ILE A 464 16.74 3.29 17.33
N GLU A 465 15.50 3.35 16.87
CA GLU A 465 14.63 2.18 16.78
C GLU A 465 14.69 1.58 15.39
N THR A 466 14.61 0.26 15.31
CA THR A 466 14.65 -0.45 14.02
C THR A 466 13.31 -1.09 13.78
N LEU A 467 12.78 -0.87 12.58
CA LEU A 467 11.58 -1.52 12.12
C LEU A 467 11.91 -2.97 11.75
N HIS A 468 11.65 -3.92 12.66
CA HIS A 468 11.87 -5.35 12.43
C HIS A 468 10.55 -6.00 12.02
N TYR A 469 10.49 -6.61 10.84
CA TYR A 469 9.30 -7.34 10.36
C TYR A 469 9.31 -8.84 10.61
N VAL A 470 10.44 -9.37 11.02
CA VAL A 470 10.53 -10.74 11.49
C VAL A 470 11.15 -10.64 12.87
N GLN A 471 10.58 -11.33 13.84
CA GLN A 471 11.31 -11.65 15.06
C GLN A 471 12.48 -12.55 14.64
N LEU A 472 13.60 -11.92 14.26
CA LEU A 472 14.75 -12.57 13.63
C LEU A 472 15.45 -13.57 14.56
N ARG A 473 15.08 -13.56 15.85
CA ARG A 473 15.62 -14.44 16.86
C ARG A 473 14.53 -15.39 17.33
N LYS A 474 14.69 -16.65 16.99
CA LYS A 474 13.95 -17.76 17.57
C LYS A 474 14.27 -17.95 19.06
N GLU A 475 15.35 -17.34 19.57
CA GLU A 475 15.91 -17.59 20.89
C GLU A 475 16.67 -16.39 21.46
N ALA A 476 16.76 -16.30 22.79
CA ALA A 476 17.54 -15.29 23.49
C ALA A 476 19.06 -15.49 23.28
N ARG A 477 19.81 -14.38 23.29
CA ARG A 477 21.29 -14.41 23.27
C ARG A 477 21.86 -13.92 24.58
N TYR A 478 22.89 -14.59 25.07
CA TYR A 478 23.53 -14.31 26.35
C TYR A 478 24.93 -13.75 26.13
N VAL A 479 25.28 -12.72 26.90
CA VAL A 479 26.64 -12.17 26.88
C VAL A 479 27.55 -13.17 27.55
N HIS A 480 28.46 -13.75 26.77
CA HIS A 480 29.47 -14.64 27.28
C HIS A 480 30.73 -14.39 26.48
N LYS A 481 31.80 -13.93 27.16
CA LYS A 481 33.10 -13.67 26.53
C LYS A 481 34.01 -14.85 26.79
N THR A 482 34.30 -15.61 25.75
CA THR A 482 35.27 -16.72 25.77
C THR A 482 36.15 -16.66 24.53
N ALA A 483 37.37 -17.20 24.64
CA ALA A 483 38.30 -17.23 23.53
C ALA A 483 37.79 -18.20 22.45
N ILE A 484 37.93 -17.79 21.19
CA ILE A 484 37.54 -18.58 20.01
C ILE A 484 38.66 -18.57 19.00
N VAL A 485 38.86 -19.70 18.33
CA VAL A 485 39.72 -19.79 17.14
C VAL A 485 38.82 -20.13 15.95
N LEU A 486 38.78 -19.22 14.98
CA LEU A 486 38.05 -19.39 13.74
C LEU A 486 39.02 -19.90 12.67
N ARG A 487 38.67 -20.99 11.97
CA ARG A 487 39.44 -21.55 10.86
C ARG A 487 38.62 -21.48 9.58
N HIS A 488 39.24 -20.97 8.52
CA HIS A 488 38.64 -20.88 7.20
C HIS A 488 39.70 -21.02 6.11
N LYS A 489 39.41 -21.86 5.10
CA LYS A 489 40.34 -22.28 4.05
C LYS A 489 41.59 -22.92 4.65
N ASP A 490 42.67 -22.18 4.93
CA ASP A 490 43.87 -22.69 5.63
C ASP A 490 44.44 -21.71 6.67
N ARG A 491 43.70 -20.65 7.01
CA ARG A 491 44.12 -19.64 7.99
C ARG A 491 43.28 -19.73 9.25
N ALA A 492 43.89 -19.35 10.38
CA ALA A 492 43.24 -19.27 11.67
C ALA A 492 43.22 -17.81 12.15
N TRP A 493 42.09 -17.38 12.70
CA TRP A 493 41.90 -16.09 13.34
C TRP A 493 41.57 -16.31 14.80
N ILE A 494 42.18 -15.49 15.65
CA ILE A 494 41.94 -15.50 17.09
C ILE A 494 40.95 -14.37 17.41
N GLY A 495 40.05 -14.66 18.35
CA GLY A 495 39.08 -13.67 18.81
C GLY A 495 38.38 -14.08 20.09
N TRP A 496 37.26 -13.42 20.36
CA TRP A 496 36.37 -13.75 21.47
C TRP A 496 34.91 -13.71 21.05
N THR A 497 34.08 -14.48 21.75
CA THR A 497 32.63 -14.35 21.65
C THR A 497 32.17 -13.05 22.31
N ARG A 498 31.19 -12.40 21.71
CA ARG A 498 30.46 -11.24 22.27
C ARG A 498 29.14 -11.68 22.88
N ASP A 499 28.40 -12.50 22.13
CA ASP A 499 27.19 -13.16 22.57
C ASP A 499 27.10 -14.58 22.01
N ILE A 500 26.35 -15.43 22.72
CA ILE A 500 26.09 -16.83 22.36
C ILE A 500 24.60 -17.14 22.46
N SER A 501 24.15 -18.09 21.64
CA SER A 501 22.84 -18.74 21.70
C SER A 501 22.98 -20.19 21.22
N ALA A 502 21.91 -21.00 21.29
CA ALA A 502 22.03 -22.40 20.86
C ALA A 502 22.29 -22.53 19.35
N HIS A 503 21.72 -21.65 18.53
CA HIS A 503 21.83 -21.67 17.07
C HIS A 503 22.91 -20.74 16.50
N GLY A 504 23.59 -19.95 17.33
CA GLY A 504 24.51 -18.94 16.79
C GLY A 504 25.37 -18.24 17.82
N MET A 505 26.31 -17.46 17.32
CA MET A 505 27.16 -16.60 18.14
C MET A 505 27.57 -15.36 17.37
N GLN A 506 27.83 -14.28 18.09
CA GLN A 506 28.57 -13.13 17.58
C GLN A 506 30.00 -13.21 18.09
N ILE A 507 30.98 -13.03 17.21
CA ILE A 507 32.39 -13.08 17.57
C ILE A 507 33.10 -11.82 17.07
N GLU A 508 34.20 -11.49 17.72
CA GLU A 508 35.08 -10.39 17.38
C GLU A 508 36.49 -10.92 17.26
N LEU A 509 37.12 -10.68 16.11
CA LEU A 509 38.45 -11.12 15.76
C LEU A 509 39.46 -9.99 15.94
N GLU A 510 40.70 -10.37 16.22
CA GLU A 510 41.82 -9.43 16.32
C GLU A 510 42.25 -8.87 14.96
N GLU A 511 42.04 -9.66 13.90
CA GLU A 511 42.41 -9.32 12.52
C GLU A 511 41.18 -9.32 11.60
N VAL A 512 41.31 -8.62 10.47
CA VAL A 512 40.32 -8.58 9.39
C VAL A 512 40.07 -9.99 8.85
N PHE A 513 38.79 -10.36 8.70
CA PHE A 513 38.38 -11.62 8.11
C PHE A 513 38.22 -11.53 6.59
N GLU A 514 38.77 -12.53 5.88
CA GLU A 514 38.84 -12.58 4.41
C GLU A 514 37.83 -13.58 3.79
N GLY A 515 36.69 -13.80 4.44
CA GLY A 515 35.61 -14.65 3.92
C GLY A 515 34.33 -13.88 3.58
N GLU A 516 33.44 -14.54 2.85
CA GLU A 516 32.20 -13.98 2.31
C GLU A 516 30.96 -14.57 3.00
N LYS A 517 29.86 -13.80 2.99
CA LYS A 517 28.60 -14.22 3.59
C LYS A 517 28.10 -15.52 2.96
N GLY A 518 27.70 -16.47 3.79
CA GLY A 518 27.20 -17.78 3.39
C GLY A 518 28.27 -18.89 3.39
N GLU A 519 29.56 -18.55 3.49
CA GLU A 519 30.64 -19.54 3.61
C GLU A 519 30.60 -20.27 4.97
N THR A 520 31.01 -21.54 4.96
CA THR A 520 31.15 -22.36 6.17
C THR A 520 32.54 -22.18 6.76
N VAL A 521 32.59 -21.91 8.06
CA VAL A 521 33.78 -21.70 8.87
C VAL A 521 33.82 -22.72 10.00
N THR A 522 35.02 -23.11 10.43
CA THR A 522 35.19 -24.02 11.56
C THR A 522 35.55 -23.24 12.81
N VAL A 523 34.80 -23.45 13.89
CA VAL A 523 34.98 -22.79 15.18
C VAL A 523 35.58 -23.77 16.19
N ALA A 524 36.60 -23.32 16.92
CA ALA A 524 37.10 -23.98 18.12
C ALA A 524 36.88 -23.09 19.35
N LEU A 525 36.47 -23.69 20.47
CA LEU A 525 36.24 -23.02 21.75
C LEU A 525 37.16 -23.61 22.84
N PRO A 526 38.46 -23.26 22.87
CA PRO A 526 39.46 -23.96 23.68
C PRO A 526 39.13 -23.99 25.18
N ARG A 527 38.71 -22.86 25.75
CA ARG A 527 38.36 -22.77 27.19
C ARG A 527 37.12 -23.57 27.56
N LEU A 528 36.15 -23.67 26.65
CA LEU A 528 34.94 -24.45 26.91
C LEU A 528 35.19 -25.94 26.69
N GLN A 529 36.13 -26.32 25.82
CA GLN A 529 36.54 -27.72 25.65
C GLN A 529 37.09 -28.32 26.95
N GLU A 530 37.84 -27.55 27.74
CA GLU A 530 38.37 -28.00 29.03
C GLU A 530 37.25 -28.36 30.03
N LEU A 531 36.08 -27.72 29.89
CA LEU A 531 34.91 -27.95 30.73
C LEU A 531 34.01 -29.07 30.19
N ALA A 532 34.02 -29.30 28.87
CA ALA A 532 33.15 -30.25 28.17
C ALA A 532 33.90 -31.56 27.84
N LYS A 533 33.99 -32.48 28.81
CA LYS A 533 34.71 -33.76 28.62
C LYS A 533 34.02 -34.74 27.65
N THR A 534 32.73 -34.57 27.40
CA THR A 534 31.90 -35.48 26.60
C THR A 534 31.59 -34.96 25.19
N MET A 535 32.01 -33.74 24.84
CA MET A 535 31.67 -33.09 23.56
C MET A 535 32.92 -32.50 22.90
N ASP A 536 33.07 -32.65 21.58
CA ASP A 536 34.14 -32.03 20.78
C ASP A 536 33.72 -30.62 20.35
N LEU A 537 34.32 -29.61 20.97
CA LEU A 537 34.15 -28.18 20.72
C LEU A 537 35.33 -27.57 19.94
N GLN A 538 36.19 -28.38 19.33
CA GLN A 538 37.35 -27.93 18.55
C GLN A 538 37.05 -27.79 17.05
N ARG A 539 35.99 -28.44 16.56
CA ARG A 539 35.65 -28.49 15.13
C ARG A 539 34.16 -28.29 14.91
N LEU A 540 33.65 -27.14 15.31
CA LEU A 540 32.23 -26.80 15.20
C LEU A 540 31.96 -26.10 13.85
N PRO A 541 31.16 -26.69 12.95
CA PRO A 541 30.86 -26.07 11.66
C PRO A 541 29.78 -24.98 11.81
N TYR A 542 30.16 -23.74 11.50
CA TYR A 542 29.24 -22.60 11.49
C TYR A 542 29.20 -21.98 10.11
N ARG A 543 28.07 -21.39 9.74
CA ARG A 543 27.92 -20.57 8.55
C ARG A 543 28.05 -19.09 8.90
N LEU A 544 28.76 -18.35 8.07
CA LEU A 544 28.88 -16.91 8.18
C LEU A 544 27.58 -16.24 7.71
N VAL A 545 26.89 -15.55 8.63
CA VAL A 545 25.62 -14.86 8.36
C VAL A 545 25.82 -13.40 7.99
N SER A 546 26.73 -12.71 8.66
CA SER A 546 27.04 -11.31 8.36
C SER A 546 28.40 -10.90 8.92
N LEU A 547 28.94 -9.84 8.34
CA LEU A 547 30.17 -9.15 8.72
C LEU A 547 29.86 -7.68 8.99
N ASN A 548 30.57 -7.04 9.92
CA ASN A 548 30.57 -5.58 10.00
C ASN A 548 31.48 -4.96 8.92
N LEU A 549 31.39 -3.64 8.72
CA LEU A 549 32.18 -2.92 7.71
C LEU A 549 33.69 -3.08 7.87
N SER A 550 34.19 -3.19 9.11
CA SER A 550 35.61 -3.44 9.39
C SER A 550 36.02 -4.91 9.25
N ARG A 551 35.07 -5.82 8.95
CA ARG A 551 35.26 -7.27 8.83
C ARG A 551 35.95 -7.93 10.04
N THR A 552 35.81 -7.35 11.23
CA THR A 552 36.35 -7.90 12.50
C THR A 552 35.25 -8.47 13.39
N VAL A 553 33.98 -8.09 13.20
CA VAL A 553 32.85 -8.65 13.93
C VAL A 553 32.03 -9.53 13.00
N LEU A 554 31.89 -10.80 13.38
CA LEU A 554 31.22 -11.83 12.60
C LEU A 554 29.98 -12.35 13.31
N HIS A 555 28.94 -12.62 12.53
CA HIS A 555 27.74 -13.29 13.00
C HIS A 555 27.71 -14.70 12.41
N LEU A 556 27.67 -15.69 13.28
CA LEU A 556 27.72 -17.09 12.91
C LEU A 556 26.40 -17.78 13.28
N CYS A 557 25.92 -18.67 12.42
CA CYS A 557 24.86 -19.63 12.75
C CYS A 557 25.35 -21.05 12.55
N ILE A 558 24.77 -22.04 13.23
CA ILE A 558 25.14 -23.44 13.03
C ILE A 558 24.98 -23.85 11.57
N GLU A 559 25.86 -24.73 11.10
CA GLU A 559 25.73 -25.38 9.79
C GLU A 559 25.03 -26.74 9.97
N GLY A 560 23.99 -27.02 9.18
CA GLY A 560 23.19 -28.25 9.27
C GLY A 560 22.02 -28.20 10.27
N THR A 561 21.60 -29.37 10.77
CA THR A 561 20.43 -29.50 11.67
C THR A 561 20.81 -29.41 13.15
N ALA A 562 19.98 -28.73 13.95
CA ALA A 562 20.20 -28.49 15.38
C ALA A 562 20.44 -29.79 16.19
N GLU A 563 19.71 -30.86 15.85
CA GLU A 563 19.83 -32.17 16.50
C GLU A 563 21.21 -32.80 16.33
N ARG A 564 21.91 -32.53 15.21
CA ARG A 564 23.20 -33.14 14.86
C ARG A 564 24.39 -32.24 15.16
N HIS A 565 24.16 -30.97 15.47
CA HIS A 565 25.21 -30.00 15.69
C HIS A 565 25.68 -30.00 17.16
N ILE A 566 26.91 -30.48 17.42
CA ILE A 566 27.47 -30.61 18.77
C ILE A 566 27.46 -29.27 19.53
N GLY A 567 27.83 -28.17 18.85
CA GLY A 567 27.82 -26.84 19.47
C GLY A 567 26.42 -26.38 19.89
N HIS A 568 25.37 -26.82 19.19
CA HIS A 568 23.99 -26.47 19.55
C HIS A 568 23.61 -27.18 20.84
N GLN A 569 23.82 -28.50 20.91
CA GLN A 569 23.55 -29.29 22.11
C GLN A 569 24.33 -28.75 23.33
N PHE A 570 25.61 -28.41 23.13
CA PHE A 570 26.44 -27.85 24.19
C PHE A 570 25.91 -26.50 24.69
N PHE A 571 25.63 -25.55 23.80
CA PHE A 571 25.14 -24.23 24.22
C PHE A 571 23.71 -24.28 24.77
N SER A 572 22.84 -25.18 24.29
CA SER A 572 21.54 -25.43 24.92
C SER A 572 21.70 -25.83 26.39
N LEU A 573 22.55 -26.83 26.67
CA LEU A 573 22.82 -27.29 28.03
C LEU A 573 23.46 -26.20 28.90
N LEU A 574 24.48 -25.51 28.36
CA LEU A 574 25.20 -24.45 29.07
C LEU A 574 24.26 -23.30 29.46
N ILE A 575 23.35 -22.93 28.56
CA ILE A 575 22.36 -21.88 28.80
C ILE A 575 21.34 -22.33 29.83
N GLU A 576 20.75 -23.53 29.66
CA GLU A 576 19.76 -24.08 30.57
C GLU A 576 20.28 -24.22 32.01
N SER A 577 21.52 -24.71 32.17
CA SER A 577 22.13 -24.89 33.50
C SER A 577 22.59 -23.59 34.16
N ASN A 578 22.71 -22.48 33.42
CA ASN A 578 23.29 -21.23 33.93
C ASN A 578 22.39 -20.00 33.73
N GLN A 579 21.07 -20.17 33.55
CA GLN A 579 20.13 -19.07 33.28
C GLN A 579 20.24 -17.92 34.31
N ASN A 580 20.48 -18.23 35.58
CA ASN A 580 20.61 -17.23 36.66
C ASN A 580 21.97 -16.50 36.68
N LYS A 581 22.98 -17.00 35.96
CA LYS A 581 24.36 -16.45 35.94
C LYS A 581 24.70 -15.77 34.62
N LEU A 582 24.05 -16.17 33.53
CA LEU A 582 24.24 -15.59 32.21
C LEU A 582 23.42 -14.31 32.09
N LYS A 583 24.11 -13.18 31.91
CA LYS A 583 23.44 -11.92 31.59
C LYS A 583 22.90 -12.03 30.17
N THR A 584 21.58 -11.96 30.03
CA THR A 584 20.96 -11.74 28.72
C THR A 584 21.59 -10.49 28.11
N THR A 585 21.86 -10.54 26.81
CA THR A 585 22.31 -9.35 26.08
C THR A 585 21.31 -8.26 26.38
N ARG A 586 21.77 -7.12 26.91
CA ARG A 586 20.94 -5.92 27.01
C ARG A 586 20.55 -5.59 25.57
N GLU A 587 19.42 -6.10 25.13
CA GLU A 587 18.65 -5.39 24.12
C GLU A 587 18.56 -3.98 24.70
N HIS A 588 19.09 -2.97 23.99
CA HIS A 588 18.81 -1.57 24.28
C HIS A 588 17.37 -1.50 24.75
N LYS A 589 17.05 -0.90 25.91
CA LYS A 589 15.72 -0.90 26.56
C LYS A 589 14.62 -0.81 25.50
N ARG A 590 14.21 -1.95 24.96
CA ARG A 590 13.29 -2.01 23.83
C ARG A 590 11.99 -2.26 24.52
N TYR A 591 11.21 -1.21 24.67
CA TYR A 591 9.83 -1.37 25.10
C TYR A 591 9.19 -2.33 24.09
N ARG A 592 8.66 -3.45 24.59
CA ARG A 592 7.94 -4.40 23.76
C ARG A 592 6.82 -3.63 23.06
N GLY A 593 6.79 -3.66 21.72
CA GLY A 593 5.81 -2.92 20.94
C GLY A 593 6.20 -1.48 20.53
N MET A 594 7.36 -0.95 20.95
CA MET A 594 7.82 0.40 20.53
C MET A 594 7.82 0.58 19.02
N ALA A 595 8.52 -0.30 18.29
CA ALA A 595 8.61 -0.21 16.83
C ALA A 595 7.23 -0.27 16.15
N ARG A 596 6.29 -1.04 16.70
CA ARG A 596 4.90 -1.11 16.20
C ARG A 596 4.15 0.20 16.49
N ALA A 597 4.28 0.75 17.71
CA ALA A 597 3.65 2.00 18.09
C ALA A 597 4.17 3.19 17.26
N LEU A 598 5.49 3.27 17.07
CA LEU A 598 6.13 4.28 16.21
C LEU A 598 5.68 4.13 14.75
N ARG A 599 5.59 2.91 14.23
CA ARG A 599 4.98 2.63 12.93
C ARG A 599 3.57 3.21 12.85
N ASN A 600 2.71 2.89 13.83
CA ASN A 600 1.31 3.30 13.82
C ASN A 600 1.21 4.83 13.85
N LEU A 601 2.02 5.50 14.68
CA LEU A 601 2.14 6.96 14.66
C LEU A 601 2.49 7.47 13.26
N TYR A 602 3.52 6.90 12.62
CA TYR A 602 3.94 7.33 11.29
C TYR A 602 2.88 7.09 10.21
N THR A 603 2.16 5.96 10.20
CA THR A 603 1.16 5.66 9.15
C THR A 603 -0.02 6.61 9.17
N HIS A 604 -0.35 7.21 10.32
CA HIS A 604 -1.36 8.30 10.40
C HIS A 604 -0.92 9.56 9.68
N HIS A 605 0.39 9.81 9.57
CA HIS A 605 0.93 11.00 8.94
C HIS A 605 1.39 10.77 7.50
N LEU A 606 1.88 9.58 7.12
CA LEU A 606 2.31 9.20 5.76
C LEU A 606 2.56 10.37 4.79
N PHE A 607 3.81 10.82 4.68
CA PHE A 607 4.16 12.03 3.92
C PHE A 607 4.35 11.81 2.41
N ASN A 608 4.77 10.60 2.02
CA ASN A 608 4.97 10.19 0.61
C ASN A 608 3.81 9.30 0.15
N SER A 609 3.63 9.10 -1.16
CA SER A 609 2.58 8.22 -1.70
C SER A 609 3.16 6.88 -2.16
N PRO A 610 2.94 5.77 -1.42
CA PRO A 610 3.39 4.44 -1.82
C PRO A 610 2.63 3.96 -3.06
N VAL A 611 3.30 3.27 -3.99
CA VAL A 611 2.72 2.64 -5.18
C VAL A 611 3.02 1.16 -5.14
N TYR A 612 2.06 0.30 -5.43
CA TYR A 612 2.26 -1.15 -5.41
C TYR A 612 2.14 -1.74 -6.81
N VAL A 613 3.13 -2.53 -7.18
CA VAL A 613 3.17 -3.25 -8.47
C VAL A 613 2.86 -4.71 -8.20
N ASN A 614 1.78 -5.20 -8.81
CA ASN A 614 1.35 -6.58 -8.67
C ASN A 614 1.65 -7.36 -9.95
N LYS A 615 2.06 -8.61 -9.79
CA LYS A 615 2.24 -9.60 -10.83
C LYS A 615 1.36 -10.81 -10.51
N LEU A 616 0.14 -10.76 -11.00
CA LEU A 616 -0.78 -11.91 -11.00
C LEU A 616 -0.40 -12.85 -12.18
N LYS A 617 -1.37 -13.61 -12.71
CA LYS A 617 -1.19 -14.50 -13.89
C LYS A 617 -0.81 -13.78 -15.18
N ALA A 618 -0.79 -12.44 -15.18
CA ALA A 618 -0.51 -11.58 -16.33
C ALA A 618 0.80 -10.77 -16.14
N ALA A 619 1.01 -9.76 -16.98
CA ALA A 619 2.14 -8.84 -16.83
C ALA A 619 2.06 -8.04 -15.53
N ALA A 620 3.23 -7.67 -14.98
CA ALA A 620 3.31 -6.80 -13.82
C ALA A 620 2.72 -5.42 -14.15
N ARG A 621 1.88 -4.89 -13.26
CA ARG A 621 1.24 -3.57 -13.40
C ARG A 621 1.06 -2.89 -12.04
N PRO A 622 1.04 -1.54 -11.99
CA PRO A 622 0.59 -0.82 -10.81
C PRO A 622 -0.85 -1.24 -10.48
N ALA A 623 -1.14 -1.48 -9.20
CA ALA A 623 -2.42 -2.00 -8.75
C ALA A 623 -3.05 -1.16 -7.63
N ALA A 624 -2.22 -0.56 -6.78
CA ALA A 624 -2.68 0.20 -5.63
C ALA A 624 -1.76 1.37 -5.31
N VAL A 625 -2.31 2.39 -4.65
CA VAL A 625 -1.58 3.54 -4.12
C VAL A 625 -2.02 3.80 -2.68
N GLY A 626 -1.06 3.95 -1.78
CA GLY A 626 -1.31 4.35 -0.39
C GLY A 626 -1.68 5.82 -0.30
N MET A 627 -2.74 6.13 0.43
CA MET A 627 -3.17 7.49 0.73
C MET A 627 -3.09 7.78 2.22
N ALA A 628 -2.58 8.95 2.56
CA ALA A 628 -2.69 9.48 3.92
C ALA A 628 -4.14 9.86 4.25
N PRO A 629 -4.53 9.88 5.54
CA PRO A 629 -5.86 10.33 5.96
C PRO A 629 -6.20 11.76 5.54
N ARG A 630 -5.18 12.61 5.37
CA ARG A 630 -5.32 14.00 4.89
C ARG A 630 -4.73 14.12 3.48
N PRO A 631 -5.32 14.95 2.60
CA PRO A 631 -4.77 15.21 1.27
C PRO A 631 -3.31 15.70 1.35
N ARG A 632 -2.47 15.17 0.46
CA ARG A 632 -1.07 15.55 0.27
C ARG A 632 -0.91 16.31 -1.04
N SER A 633 0.27 16.88 -1.27
CA SER A 633 0.52 17.74 -2.44
C SER A 633 0.24 17.05 -3.79
N LEU A 634 0.46 15.74 -3.89
CA LEU A 634 0.18 14.93 -5.08
C LEU A 634 -1.28 14.46 -5.21
N SER A 635 -2.15 14.69 -4.21
CA SER A 635 -3.53 14.17 -4.23
C SER A 635 -4.30 14.65 -5.46
N ARG A 636 -4.17 15.93 -5.83
CA ARG A 636 -4.83 16.48 -7.03
C ARG A 636 -4.34 15.79 -8.32
N LEU A 637 -3.03 15.58 -8.44
CA LEU A 637 -2.42 14.94 -9.60
C LEU A 637 -2.93 13.49 -9.75
N LEU A 638 -2.97 12.75 -8.64
CA LEU A 638 -3.40 11.34 -8.62
C LEU A 638 -4.91 11.18 -8.83
N GLN A 639 -5.72 12.21 -8.60
CA GLN A 639 -7.18 12.17 -8.82
C GLN A 639 -7.60 12.67 -10.20
N ALA A 640 -6.74 13.42 -10.90
CA ALA A 640 -7.12 14.17 -12.10
C ALA A 640 -7.67 13.32 -13.26
N CYS A 641 -7.24 12.06 -13.36
CA CYS A 641 -7.64 11.13 -14.43
C CYS A 641 -8.46 9.93 -13.92
N ALA A 642 -8.85 9.90 -12.65
CA ALA A 642 -9.52 8.75 -12.06
C ALA A 642 -10.93 8.55 -12.65
N GLY A 643 -11.22 7.33 -13.11
CA GLY A 643 -12.53 6.99 -13.69
C GLY A 643 -13.67 6.90 -12.66
N GLN A 644 -13.34 6.81 -11.36
CA GLN A 644 -14.29 6.68 -10.26
C GLN A 644 -13.84 7.52 -9.05
N GLU A 645 -14.79 8.04 -8.26
CA GLU A 645 -14.51 8.89 -7.09
C GLU A 645 -13.59 8.25 -6.02
N LYS A 646 -13.52 6.90 -5.98
CA LYS A 646 -12.73 6.15 -4.99
C LYS A 646 -11.42 5.59 -5.54
N GLN A 647 -11.10 5.85 -6.81
CA GLN A 647 -9.88 5.38 -7.45
C GLN A 647 -8.86 6.52 -7.56
N LEU A 648 -7.61 6.14 -7.71
CA LEU A 648 -6.54 7.04 -8.15
C LEU A 648 -6.08 6.62 -9.54
N ASN A 649 -5.34 7.50 -10.20
CA ASN A 649 -4.85 7.27 -11.54
C ASN A 649 -3.38 7.70 -11.67
N LEU A 650 -2.56 6.82 -12.23
CA LEU A 650 -1.12 7.02 -12.39
C LEU A 650 -0.70 7.46 -13.80
N TYR A 651 -1.66 7.74 -14.69
CA TYR A 651 -1.40 8.21 -16.06
C TYR A 651 -0.48 9.44 -16.10
N PRO A 652 -0.67 10.48 -15.25
CA PRO A 652 0.19 11.66 -15.28
C PRO A 652 1.67 11.36 -15.02
N LEU A 653 1.98 10.27 -14.30
CA LEU A 653 3.35 9.87 -13.96
C LEU A 653 3.95 8.90 -14.99
N PHE A 654 3.14 7.96 -15.49
CA PHE A 654 3.64 6.78 -16.18
C PHE A 654 3.15 6.61 -17.62
N GLN A 655 2.58 7.65 -18.23
CA GLN A 655 2.15 7.59 -19.63
C GLN A 655 3.28 7.18 -20.61
N GLY A 656 2.90 6.47 -21.67
CA GLY A 656 3.82 6.04 -22.73
C GLY A 656 4.89 5.05 -22.23
N ALA A 657 6.16 5.34 -22.54
CA ALA A 657 7.28 4.48 -22.18
C ALA A 657 7.68 4.58 -20.69
N LEU A 658 7.24 5.63 -19.98
CA LEU A 658 7.64 5.90 -18.59
C LEU A 658 7.27 4.77 -17.64
N LEU A 659 6.09 4.15 -17.81
CA LEU A 659 5.71 2.98 -17.01
C LEU A 659 6.75 1.86 -17.06
N LYS A 660 7.27 1.57 -18.26
CA LYS A 660 8.27 0.52 -18.44
C LYS A 660 9.63 0.97 -17.88
N THR A 661 10.06 2.17 -18.20
CA THR A 661 11.38 2.69 -17.82
C THR A 661 11.52 2.89 -16.32
N VAL A 662 10.53 3.49 -15.66
CA VAL A 662 10.60 3.89 -14.24
C VAL A 662 10.19 2.78 -13.29
N LEU A 663 9.24 1.92 -13.66
CA LEU A 663 8.72 0.88 -12.75
C LEU A 663 9.07 -0.53 -13.22
N LEU A 664 8.66 -0.93 -14.43
CA LEU A 664 8.65 -2.35 -14.78
C LEU A 664 10.03 -2.92 -15.14
N ASN A 665 10.90 -2.14 -15.77
CA ASN A 665 12.25 -2.58 -16.14
C ASN A 665 13.15 -2.73 -14.90
N PRO A 666 13.24 -1.73 -13.99
CA PRO A 666 13.98 -1.88 -12.73
C PRO A 666 13.56 -3.12 -11.95
N LEU A 667 12.24 -3.34 -11.76
CA LEU A 667 11.74 -4.49 -11.02
C LEU A 667 12.09 -5.85 -11.64
N ARG A 668 12.43 -5.93 -12.93
CA ARG A 668 12.86 -7.19 -13.57
C ARG A 668 14.29 -7.55 -13.20
N THR A 669 15.16 -6.56 -13.02
CA THR A 669 16.60 -6.74 -12.78
C THR A 669 16.96 -6.69 -11.29
N MET A 670 16.23 -5.92 -10.49
CA MET A 670 16.51 -5.75 -9.06
C MET A 670 16.32 -7.05 -8.26
N ALA A 671 17.24 -7.28 -7.33
CA ALA A 671 17.11 -8.19 -6.20
C ALA A 671 16.36 -7.53 -5.03
N ARG A 672 16.01 -8.32 -4.01
CA ARG A 672 15.32 -7.80 -2.81
C ARG A 672 16.24 -6.90 -1.99
N GLU A 673 17.53 -7.19 -1.95
CA GLU A 673 18.52 -6.54 -1.11
C GLU A 673 19.10 -5.26 -1.73
N ASP A 674 18.77 -5.01 -3.00
CA ASP A 674 19.24 -3.82 -3.72
C ASP A 674 18.64 -2.55 -3.12
N LYS A 675 19.41 -1.46 -3.20
CA LYS A 675 18.93 -0.12 -2.85
C LYS A 675 17.80 0.29 -3.79
N PRO A 676 16.88 1.18 -3.35
CA PRO A 676 15.88 1.75 -4.24
C PRO A 676 16.53 2.40 -5.46
N GLU A 677 15.98 2.15 -6.64
CA GLU A 677 16.29 2.94 -7.83
C GLU A 677 15.38 4.16 -7.87
N GLU A 678 15.92 5.33 -8.18
CA GLU A 678 15.21 6.60 -8.09
C GLU A 678 15.34 7.40 -9.40
N GLU A 679 14.21 7.85 -9.94
CA GLU A 679 14.14 8.70 -11.12
C GLU A 679 13.19 9.87 -10.89
N GLU A 680 13.57 11.06 -11.34
CA GLU A 680 12.72 12.26 -11.25
C GLU A 680 11.91 12.44 -12.53
N VAL A 681 10.58 12.55 -12.40
CA VAL A 681 9.64 12.76 -13.50
C VAL A 681 9.08 14.19 -13.45
N TYR A 682 9.23 14.92 -14.55
CA TYR A 682 8.64 16.23 -14.77
C TYR A 682 7.30 16.10 -15.47
N ILE A 683 6.28 16.77 -14.95
CA ILE A 683 4.90 16.65 -15.41
C ILE A 683 4.33 18.05 -15.60
N ALA A 684 3.86 18.33 -16.81
CA ALA A 684 3.06 19.51 -17.12
C ALA A 684 1.58 19.11 -17.17
N SER A 685 0.77 19.71 -16.29
CA SER A 685 -0.69 19.62 -16.26
C SER A 685 -1.25 20.84 -16.99
N LEU A 686 -1.77 20.66 -18.19
CA LEU A 686 -2.17 21.76 -19.07
C LEU A 686 -3.68 21.95 -19.06
N HIS A 687 -4.13 23.20 -19.08
CA HIS A 687 -5.54 23.51 -19.26
C HIS A 687 -5.96 23.26 -20.72
N SER A 688 -6.89 22.34 -20.95
CA SER A 688 -7.50 22.11 -22.26
C SER A 688 -8.76 22.96 -22.43
N GLN A 689 -9.00 23.49 -23.64
CA GLN A 689 -10.20 24.25 -23.98
C GLN A 689 -11.50 23.43 -23.83
N GLY A 690 -11.41 22.10 -23.85
CA GLY A 690 -12.55 21.17 -23.69
C GLY A 690 -12.69 20.55 -22.30
N GLY A 691 -11.94 20.99 -21.29
CA GLY A 691 -12.01 20.47 -19.92
C GLY A 691 -11.39 19.09 -19.69
N ALA A 692 -10.99 18.36 -20.74
CA ALA A 692 -10.29 17.09 -20.60
C ALA A 692 -8.85 17.28 -20.06
N PRO A 693 -8.40 16.43 -19.12
CA PRO A 693 -7.06 16.56 -18.55
C PRO A 693 -5.98 16.27 -19.61
N LEU A 694 -5.02 17.19 -19.77
CA LEU A 694 -3.89 17.04 -20.69
C LEU A 694 -2.57 17.05 -19.91
N PHE A 695 -1.83 15.95 -19.97
CA PHE A 695 -0.55 15.79 -19.29
C PHE A 695 0.60 15.57 -20.27
N ARG A 696 1.74 16.21 -20.02
CA ARG A 696 3.02 15.91 -20.69
C ARG A 696 4.07 15.56 -19.65
N SER A 697 4.65 14.36 -19.76
CA SER A 697 5.54 13.82 -18.73
C SER A 697 6.84 13.34 -19.35
N HIS A 698 7.96 13.71 -18.72
CA HIS A 698 9.31 13.38 -19.19
C HIS A 698 10.22 13.07 -18.00
N LEU A 699 11.21 12.19 -18.20
CA LEU A 699 12.29 12.03 -17.23
C LEU A 699 13.13 13.29 -17.16
N ALA A 700 13.47 13.75 -15.97
CA ALA A 700 14.38 14.87 -15.78
C ALA A 700 15.74 14.60 -16.44
N SER A 701 16.18 13.34 -16.48
CA SER A 701 17.41 12.88 -17.15
C SER A 701 17.32 12.89 -18.69
N SER A 702 16.11 12.95 -19.28
CA SER A 702 15.92 12.95 -20.74
C SER A 702 16.14 14.31 -21.42
N PHE A 703 16.23 15.39 -20.63
CA PHE A 703 16.49 16.73 -21.17
C PHE A 703 17.97 16.92 -21.49
N SER A 704 18.27 17.44 -22.68
CA SER A 704 19.64 17.63 -23.17
C SER A 704 20.41 18.77 -22.49
N SER A 705 19.72 19.74 -21.89
CA SER A 705 20.37 20.86 -21.19
C SER A 705 19.51 21.45 -20.05
N PRO A 706 20.12 22.15 -19.08
CA PRO A 706 19.39 22.86 -18.03
C PRO A 706 18.41 23.93 -18.57
N GLU A 707 18.72 24.57 -19.69
CA GLU A 707 17.85 25.55 -20.34
C GLU A 707 16.59 24.89 -20.90
N ALA A 708 16.72 23.69 -21.47
CA ALA A 708 15.57 22.90 -21.93
C ALA A 708 14.64 22.53 -20.77
N LYS A 709 15.21 22.16 -19.60
CA LYS A 709 14.45 21.92 -18.36
C LYS A 709 13.69 23.18 -17.94
N ARG A 710 14.38 24.32 -17.83
CA ARG A 710 13.76 25.60 -17.46
C ARG A 710 12.60 25.96 -18.39
N ARG A 711 12.83 25.88 -19.71
CA ARG A 711 11.81 26.19 -20.72
C ARG A 711 10.58 25.30 -20.58
N PHE A 712 10.75 24.00 -20.35
CA PHE A 712 9.63 23.08 -20.14
C PHE A 712 8.80 23.49 -18.92
N ILE A 713 9.46 23.81 -17.81
CA ILE A 713 8.81 24.19 -16.55
C ILE A 713 8.08 25.53 -16.68
N GLU A 714 8.72 26.53 -17.28
CA GLU A 714 8.10 27.85 -17.49
C GLU A 714 6.86 27.76 -18.38
N LEU A 715 6.92 26.98 -19.47
CA LEU A 715 5.76 26.73 -20.33
C LEU A 715 4.63 26.01 -19.59
N ALA A 716 4.98 25.02 -18.75
CA ALA A 716 4.00 24.30 -17.92
C ALA A 716 3.30 25.24 -16.94
N LEU A 717 4.05 26.12 -16.25
CA LEU A 717 3.50 27.11 -15.32
C LEU A 717 2.68 28.21 -16.01
N GLN A 718 2.98 28.55 -17.26
CA GLN A 718 2.19 29.51 -18.04
C GLN A 718 0.86 28.93 -18.52
N GLN A 719 0.83 27.64 -18.83
CA GLN A 719 -0.33 26.96 -19.44
C GLN A 719 -1.15 26.14 -18.43
N GLY A 720 -0.62 25.93 -17.22
CA GLY A 720 -1.31 25.25 -16.13
C GLY A 720 -0.44 25.04 -14.91
N GLU A 721 -0.28 23.78 -14.48
CA GLU A 721 0.49 23.41 -13.29
C GLU A 721 1.71 22.57 -13.67
N PHE A 722 2.78 22.72 -12.88
CA PHE A 722 3.99 21.90 -12.99
C PHE A 722 4.13 21.04 -11.75
N TYR A 723 4.50 19.77 -11.95
CA TYR A 723 4.89 18.86 -10.89
C TYR A 723 6.27 18.26 -11.20
N SER A 724 7.08 18.12 -10.16
CA SER A 724 8.30 17.31 -10.15
C SER A 724 8.11 16.21 -9.12
N VAL A 725 8.22 14.96 -9.53
CA VAL A 725 7.99 13.81 -8.64
C VAL A 725 9.19 12.88 -8.72
N LEU A 726 9.86 12.68 -7.59
CA LEU A 726 10.85 11.64 -7.43
C LEU A 726 10.13 10.31 -7.23
N VAL A 727 10.42 9.35 -8.09
CA VAL A 727 9.86 8.00 -8.06
C VAL A 727 10.96 7.04 -7.63
N GLY A 728 10.89 6.57 -6.39
CA GLY A 728 11.72 5.48 -5.90
C GLY A 728 11.03 4.13 -6.13
N ILE A 729 11.75 3.09 -6.51
CA ILE A 729 11.21 1.73 -6.68
C ILE A 729 12.09 0.70 -5.98
N SER A 730 11.47 -0.25 -5.30
CA SER A 730 12.14 -1.33 -4.57
C SER A 730 11.43 -2.65 -4.80
N ARG A 731 12.20 -3.75 -4.84
CA ARG A 731 11.62 -5.09 -4.92
C ARG A 731 11.15 -5.58 -3.55
N THR A 732 9.95 -6.15 -3.51
CA THR A 732 9.40 -6.73 -2.28
C THR A 732 9.87 -8.17 -2.06
N GLY A 733 9.89 -8.58 -0.78
CA GLY A 733 10.02 -9.97 -0.40
C GLY A 733 8.66 -10.68 -0.37
N ARG A 734 8.62 -11.85 0.29
CA ARG A 734 7.35 -12.53 0.57
C ARG A 734 6.50 -11.71 1.55
N PRO A 735 5.16 -11.73 1.43
CA PRO A 735 4.29 -11.10 2.42
C PRO A 735 4.53 -11.72 3.80
N ASP A 736 4.57 -10.89 4.83
CA ASP A 736 4.53 -11.36 6.21
C ASP A 736 3.08 -11.58 6.62
N THR A 737 2.60 -12.80 6.41
CA THR A 737 1.24 -13.20 6.77
C THR A 737 1.05 -13.34 8.28
N SER A 738 2.12 -13.40 9.09
CA SER A 738 2.01 -13.57 10.54
C SER A 738 1.38 -12.35 11.22
N PHE A 739 1.62 -11.14 10.69
CA PHE A 739 1.09 -9.89 11.23
C PHE A 739 -0.43 -9.75 11.05
N ILE A 740 -1.00 -10.40 10.04
CA ILE A 740 -2.44 -10.39 9.71
C ILE A 740 -3.09 -11.76 9.89
N ALA A 741 -2.39 -12.73 10.50
CA ALA A 741 -2.86 -14.11 10.61
C ALA A 741 -4.17 -14.21 11.40
N GLY A 742 -4.30 -13.46 12.50
CA GLY A 742 -5.51 -13.45 13.32
C GLY A 742 -6.73 -12.97 12.53
N GLU A 743 -6.59 -11.88 11.77
CA GLU A 743 -7.65 -11.38 10.89
C GLU A 743 -7.93 -12.35 9.74
N LEU A 744 -6.91 -12.90 9.09
CA LEU A 744 -7.06 -13.85 7.99
C LEU A 744 -7.78 -15.13 8.44
N ASP A 745 -7.40 -15.71 9.58
CA ASP A 745 -8.04 -16.90 10.15
C ASP A 745 -9.51 -16.63 10.47
N TYR A 746 -9.81 -15.45 11.00
CA TYR A 746 -11.17 -15.05 11.28
C TYR A 746 -11.99 -14.87 9.99
N ILE A 747 -11.44 -14.18 8.99
CA ILE A 747 -12.10 -14.00 7.68
C ILE A 747 -12.32 -15.38 7.02
N ALA A 748 -11.36 -16.29 7.10
CA ALA A 748 -11.46 -17.62 6.51
C ALA A 748 -12.62 -18.45 7.09
N LYS A 749 -12.92 -18.31 8.39
CA LYS A 749 -14.06 -18.99 9.05
C LYS A 749 -15.41 -18.61 8.45
N PHE A 750 -15.60 -17.36 8.03
CA PHE A 750 -16.89 -16.85 7.53
C PHE A 750 -16.93 -16.60 6.01
N ALA A 751 -15.78 -16.42 5.36
CA ALA A 751 -15.65 -16.10 3.95
C ALA A 751 -14.31 -16.57 3.36
N ILE A 752 -14.12 -17.89 3.25
CA ILE A 752 -12.89 -18.51 2.75
C ILE A 752 -12.44 -17.99 1.38
N HIS A 753 -13.37 -17.68 0.48
CA HIS A 753 -13.05 -17.12 -0.85
C HIS A 753 -12.42 -15.73 -0.76
N LYS A 754 -12.88 -14.88 0.16
CA LYS A 754 -12.32 -13.53 0.39
C LYS A 754 -10.93 -13.61 1.02
N ALA A 755 -10.72 -14.54 1.97
CA ALA A 755 -9.42 -14.79 2.56
C ALA A 755 -8.39 -15.25 1.51
N LYS A 756 -8.75 -16.23 0.66
CA LYS A 756 -7.88 -16.69 -0.43
C LYS A 756 -7.56 -15.59 -1.44
N GLN A 757 -8.55 -14.78 -1.81
CA GLN A 757 -8.34 -13.66 -2.72
C GLN A 757 -7.37 -12.64 -2.15
N LEU A 758 -7.50 -12.30 -0.86
CA LEU A 758 -6.57 -11.40 -0.17
C LEU A 758 -5.16 -11.98 -0.13
N GLU A 759 -5.03 -13.26 0.20
CA GLU A 759 -3.74 -13.95 0.20
C GLU A 759 -3.09 -13.90 -1.19
N GLU A 760 -3.82 -14.28 -2.25
CA GLU A 760 -3.34 -14.19 -3.64
C GLU A 760 -2.94 -12.77 -4.04
N GLU A 761 -3.71 -11.76 -3.62
CA GLU A 761 -3.41 -10.35 -3.88
C GLU A 761 -2.09 -9.93 -3.22
N LEU A 762 -1.92 -10.20 -1.92
CA LEU A 762 -0.69 -9.85 -1.20
C LEU A 762 0.53 -10.62 -1.73
N TRP A 763 0.37 -11.90 -2.09
CA TRP A 763 1.43 -12.67 -2.73
C TRP A 763 1.80 -12.17 -4.13
N SER A 764 0.89 -11.48 -4.80
CA SER A 764 1.15 -10.92 -6.12
C SER A 764 1.98 -9.63 -6.09
N VAL A 765 2.16 -8.99 -4.93
CA VAL A 765 2.94 -7.75 -4.82
C VAL A 765 4.42 -8.06 -5.04
N VAL A 766 4.97 -7.57 -6.16
CA VAL A 766 6.38 -7.79 -6.55
C VAL A 766 7.26 -6.56 -6.38
N GLY A 767 6.67 -5.38 -6.22
CA GLY A 767 7.41 -4.13 -6.07
C GLY A 767 6.61 -3.08 -5.30
N VAL A 768 7.35 -2.25 -4.58
CA VAL A 768 6.86 -1.06 -3.89
C VAL A 768 7.61 0.14 -4.43
N GLY A 769 6.87 1.07 -5.02
CA GLY A 769 7.32 2.40 -5.34
C GLY A 769 6.96 3.40 -4.26
N GLU A 770 7.63 4.54 -4.27
CA GLU A 770 7.39 5.69 -3.41
C GLU A 770 7.41 6.95 -4.29
N LEU A 771 6.35 7.75 -4.21
CA LEU A 771 6.26 9.04 -4.89
C LEU A 771 6.50 10.16 -3.89
N THR A 772 7.55 10.94 -4.12
CA THR A 772 7.90 12.12 -3.34
C THR A 772 7.78 13.35 -4.20
N ASP A 773 6.97 14.32 -3.76
CA ASP A 773 6.87 15.62 -4.43
C ASP A 773 8.14 16.44 -4.21
N THR A 774 8.87 16.69 -5.31
CA THR A 774 10.08 17.52 -5.36
C THR A 774 9.85 18.85 -6.08
N THR A 775 8.59 19.23 -6.37
CA THR A 775 8.24 20.41 -7.17
C THR A 775 8.91 21.68 -6.62
N GLU A 776 8.78 21.96 -5.32
CA GLU A 776 9.42 23.13 -4.72
C GLU A 776 10.96 23.06 -4.76
N ALA A 777 11.53 21.86 -4.63
CA ALA A 777 12.97 21.66 -4.70
C ALA A 777 13.51 21.93 -6.10
N THR A 778 12.82 21.43 -7.13
CA THR A 778 13.16 21.64 -8.54
C THR A 778 13.03 23.12 -8.92
N LEU A 779 11.96 23.80 -8.52
CA LEU A 779 11.78 25.23 -8.75
C LEU A 779 12.87 26.06 -8.07
N PHE A 780 13.19 25.75 -6.80
CA PHE A 780 14.24 26.45 -6.06
C PHE A 780 15.64 26.21 -6.66
N ARG A 781 15.96 24.96 -7.00
CA ARG A 781 17.22 24.58 -7.66
C ARG A 781 17.46 25.36 -8.94
N LEU A 782 16.42 25.49 -9.78
CA LEU A 782 16.50 26.15 -11.08
C LEU A 782 16.31 27.67 -11.02
N GLY A 783 15.98 28.23 -9.85
CA GLY A 783 15.74 29.67 -9.66
C GLY A 783 14.42 30.16 -10.28
N ILE A 784 13.45 29.27 -10.49
CA ILE A 784 12.15 29.59 -11.07
C ILE A 784 11.19 29.97 -9.94
N LYS A 785 10.57 31.14 -10.04
CA LYS A 785 9.48 31.54 -9.14
C LYS A 785 8.16 31.15 -9.77
N PRO A 786 7.29 30.39 -9.08
CA PRO A 786 5.95 30.13 -9.57
C PRO A 786 5.19 31.47 -9.69
N PRO A 787 4.26 31.60 -10.66
CA PRO A 787 3.38 32.76 -10.72
C PRO A 787 2.62 32.90 -9.40
N ALA A 788 2.41 34.13 -8.93
CA ALA A 788 1.61 34.37 -7.73
C ALA A 788 0.21 33.78 -7.96
N LYS A 789 -0.20 32.86 -7.08
CA LYS A 789 -1.55 32.25 -7.09
C LYS A 789 -2.60 33.25 -6.64
#